data_AF-A0AAV8QV89-F1
#
_entry.id   AF-A0AAV8QV89-F1
#
_cell.length_a   1.000
_cell.length_b   1.000
_cell.length_c   1.000
_cell.angle_alpha   90.00
_cell.angle_beta   90.00
_cell.angle_gamma   90.00
#
_symmetry.space_group_name_H-M   'P 1'
#
loop_
_entity.id
_entity.type
_entity.pdbx_description
1 polymer ?
#
loop_
_entity_poly.entity_id
_entity_poly.type
_entity_poly.pdbx_seq_one_letter_code
_entity_poly.pdbx_strand_id
1 'polypeptide(L)'
;MRGEGEGRLFETRVRRGRTWYKLYAASVCGGVCLTWVYRATNIPEIGEKGRWALMGMLVAELCFGFYWVLTQSFRWCPIYHRTFKERLSQKYGNELPPVDIFVCTADPTIEPPVLVMNTVLSVMTYDYPPEKLSIYVSDDGASELTFYALLEATDFVRHWISFCKRFDVEPRSPAAYFSSPELHDLRYASELDRIKEMYYAMEDRIKVATNFGRVASGVNKQHKGFSEWNSQITPGNHQAIVQILIDGRDQNATDIEGNTLPTLVYLSREKRPQYPHNFKAGALNALIRVSSEISNSPVILNVDCDMYSNSSESVKNAMCFFLDEQCGQQIGYVQFPQNFNNLDKSNIYGDYISIINEVEMPGLGDSMYLGTGCFHRRESLCGRKYSEHCRMLRDMWNQVKMRKPEESTSFLEERAKDLASCTYEQSTNWGKDIGIKYGCLVEDVVTGLSIQMNGWRSIYYNPSRKGFLGISPTTLSQLLVQHKRWSEGLFQTFLSKYCPFLYGYGKIELRLQMSYATYMLWAPMSLPTLYYVTIPSLCLLKGIPLFPRISSSWFPVFVYVIIGTQAYSLGEALWCQQSFRSWWNMQRMRLMRRTCSYFFSLIDTTMQSLGLGKSSFDITAKVADHEALERLKKGVMEFGSSSPMFSVLAAIAMLNLLCLVASVPMAVVREGFKDQMALQFLLCGMLVMLNLPIYHGMFLRKDRGRLPTFLALESCLIAALACLLSLY
;
A
#
# COMPACT_ATOMS: atom_id res chain seq x y z
N MET A 1 40.75 -12.33 0.85
CA MET A 1 39.47 -12.26 0.13
C MET A 1 39.30 -10.91 -0.58
N ARG A 2 40.20 -10.56 -1.51
CA ARG A 2 40.04 -9.45 -2.46
C ARG A 2 39.95 -10.10 -3.84
N GLY A 3 38.76 -10.17 -4.43
CA GLY A 3 38.56 -10.79 -5.75
C GLY A 3 37.10 -11.12 -6.12
N GLU A 4 36.21 -11.34 -5.16
CA GLU A 4 34.80 -11.71 -5.46
C GLU A 4 33.85 -10.53 -5.68
N GLY A 5 34.31 -9.29 -5.47
CA GLY A 5 33.44 -8.10 -5.42
C GLY A 5 33.50 -7.16 -6.63
N GLU A 6 34.38 -7.37 -7.61
CA GLU A 6 34.66 -6.37 -8.66
C GLU A 6 33.60 -6.33 -9.78
N GLY A 7 32.79 -7.37 -9.96
CA GLY A 7 31.74 -7.42 -11.02
C GLY A 7 30.28 -7.28 -10.55
N ARG A 8 30.03 -7.25 -9.22
CA ARG A 8 28.66 -7.19 -8.66
C ARG A 8 28.04 -5.80 -8.82
N LEU A 9 26.78 -5.76 -9.24
CA LEU A 9 26.00 -4.52 -9.35
C LEU A 9 25.20 -4.21 -8.07
N PHE A 10 25.07 -5.18 -7.17
CA PHE A 10 24.51 -4.96 -5.84
C PHE A 10 25.09 -5.91 -4.79
N GLU A 11 25.03 -5.46 -3.54
CA GLU A 11 25.40 -6.21 -2.33
C GLU A 11 24.15 -6.52 -1.50
N THR A 12 24.10 -7.72 -0.94
CA THR A 12 23.07 -8.15 0.01
C THR A 12 23.67 -8.25 1.40
N ARG A 13 23.09 -7.53 2.36
CA ARG A 13 23.55 -7.47 3.75
C ARG A 13 22.49 -8.02 4.69
N VAL A 14 22.90 -8.91 5.58
CA VAL A 14 22.02 -9.45 6.61
C VAL A 14 22.08 -8.58 7.86
N ARG A 15 20.94 -8.39 8.54
CA ARG A 15 20.84 -7.62 9.78
C ARG A 15 21.80 -8.14 10.86
N ARG A 16 22.48 -7.21 11.55
CA ARG A 16 23.27 -7.50 12.78
C ARG A 16 22.34 -7.68 14.00
N GLY A 17 22.80 -8.37 15.04
CA GLY A 17 22.03 -8.52 16.29
C GLY A 17 20.93 -9.58 16.28
N ARG A 18 20.88 -10.46 15.26
CA ARG A 18 19.90 -11.57 15.18
C ARG A 18 19.92 -12.49 16.40
N THR A 19 21.08 -12.71 17.00
CA THR A 19 21.21 -13.55 18.21
C THR A 19 20.42 -12.97 19.38
N TRP A 20 20.52 -11.65 19.61
CA TRP A 20 19.76 -10.98 20.66
C TRP A 20 18.26 -11.03 20.40
N TYR A 21 17.83 -10.83 19.15
CA TYR A 21 16.43 -10.98 18.78
C TYR A 21 15.92 -12.40 19.05
N LYS A 22 16.68 -13.44 18.67
CA LYS A 22 16.29 -14.83 18.89
C LYS A 22 16.19 -15.18 20.37
N LEU A 23 17.10 -14.67 21.20
CA LEU A 23 17.03 -14.84 22.66
C LEU A 23 15.77 -14.18 23.24
N TYR A 24 15.48 -12.94 22.84
CA TYR A 24 14.25 -12.25 23.20
C TYR A 24 12.98 -13.00 22.72
N ALA A 25 12.96 -13.45 21.47
CA ALA A 25 11.82 -14.18 20.93
C ALA A 25 11.62 -15.51 21.67
N ALA A 26 12.70 -16.25 21.97
CA ALA A 26 12.62 -17.49 22.73
C ALA A 26 12.11 -17.27 24.16
N SER A 27 12.56 -16.21 24.85
CA SER A 27 12.12 -15.90 26.21
C SER A 27 10.65 -15.45 26.26
N VAL A 28 10.20 -14.62 25.30
CA VAL A 28 8.79 -14.24 25.17
C VAL A 28 7.93 -15.45 24.81
N CYS A 29 8.40 -16.33 23.92
CA CYS A 29 7.71 -17.59 23.59
C CYS A 29 7.49 -18.44 24.86
N GLY A 30 8.54 -18.61 25.68
CA GLY A 30 8.44 -19.29 26.97
C GLY A 30 7.40 -18.66 27.90
N GLY A 31 7.37 -17.33 28.01
CA GLY A 31 6.37 -16.61 28.80
C GLY A 31 4.93 -16.78 28.29
N VAL A 32 4.74 -16.78 26.97
CA VAL A 32 3.44 -17.04 26.33
C VAL A 32 2.98 -18.48 26.60
N CYS A 33 3.87 -19.47 26.46
CA CYS A 33 3.54 -20.87 26.79
C CYS A 33 3.16 -21.03 28.27
N LEU A 34 3.90 -20.39 29.18
CA LEU A 34 3.56 -20.40 30.61
C LEU A 34 2.22 -19.73 30.90
N THR A 35 1.87 -18.68 30.16
CA THR A 35 0.56 -18.01 30.24
C THR A 35 -0.54 -19.00 29.84
N TRP A 36 -0.37 -19.76 28.76
CA TRP A 36 -1.32 -20.80 28.35
C TRP A 36 -1.45 -21.94 29.36
N VAL A 37 -0.34 -22.37 29.98
CA VAL A 37 -0.38 -23.35 31.07
C VAL A 37 -1.22 -22.82 32.22
N TYR A 38 -0.96 -21.59 32.67
CA TYR A 38 -1.78 -20.95 33.70
C TYR A 38 -3.25 -20.93 33.32
N ARG A 39 -3.60 -20.56 32.09
CA ARG A 39 -5.00 -20.58 31.63
C ARG A 39 -5.62 -21.96 31.73
N ALA A 40 -4.94 -22.98 31.22
CA ALA A 40 -5.45 -24.34 31.16
C ALA A 40 -5.63 -24.96 32.55
N THR A 41 -4.75 -24.65 33.49
CA THR A 41 -4.80 -25.21 34.86
C THR A 41 -5.74 -24.46 35.80
N ASN A 42 -6.16 -23.24 35.44
CA ASN A 42 -7.01 -22.39 36.29
C ASN A 42 -8.40 -22.16 35.67
N ILE A 43 -8.88 -23.06 34.81
CA ILE A 43 -10.26 -23.01 34.30
C ILE A 43 -11.21 -23.37 35.46
N PRO A 44 -12.15 -22.48 35.85
CA PRO A 44 -13.14 -22.74 36.90
C PRO A 44 -13.99 -23.98 36.59
N GLU A 45 -14.51 -24.68 37.60
CA GLU A 45 -15.35 -25.87 37.45
C GLU A 45 -16.67 -25.57 36.71
N ILE A 46 -17.35 -26.63 36.24
CA ILE A 46 -18.62 -26.48 35.52
C ILE A 46 -19.65 -25.82 36.44
N GLY A 47 -20.18 -24.67 36.03
CA GLY A 47 -21.14 -23.88 36.82
C GLY A 47 -20.52 -22.72 37.60
N GLU A 48 -19.18 -22.64 37.70
CA GLU A 48 -18.52 -21.51 38.37
C GLU A 48 -18.52 -20.23 37.52
N LYS A 49 -18.62 -19.09 38.21
CA LYS A 49 -18.61 -17.76 37.58
C LYS A 49 -17.28 -17.53 36.86
N GLY A 50 -17.35 -17.04 35.63
CA GLY A 50 -16.15 -16.68 34.86
C GLY A 50 -15.55 -17.82 34.02
N ARG A 51 -16.04 -19.06 34.12
CA ARG A 51 -15.54 -20.19 33.31
C ARG A 51 -15.47 -19.87 31.81
N TRP A 52 -16.59 -19.44 31.23
CA TRP A 52 -16.66 -19.08 29.81
C TRP A 52 -15.76 -17.90 29.45
N ALA A 53 -15.57 -16.95 30.37
CA ALA A 53 -14.69 -15.81 30.17
C ALA A 53 -13.22 -16.27 30.09
N LEU A 54 -12.77 -17.14 31.00
CA LEU A 54 -11.42 -17.68 30.96
C LEU A 54 -11.18 -18.60 29.76
N MET A 55 -12.16 -19.42 29.37
CA MET A 55 -12.06 -20.28 28.18
C MET A 55 -11.90 -19.43 26.91
N GLY A 56 -12.70 -18.37 26.75
CA GLY A 56 -12.55 -17.48 25.60
C GLY A 56 -11.25 -16.68 25.63
N MET A 57 -10.74 -16.29 26.81
CA MET A 57 -9.40 -15.71 26.94
C MET A 57 -8.31 -16.67 26.45
N LEU A 58 -8.39 -17.96 26.83
CA LEU A 58 -7.45 -18.98 26.33
C LEU A 58 -7.49 -19.10 24.81
N VAL A 59 -8.69 -19.19 24.22
CA VAL A 59 -8.84 -19.25 22.76
C VAL A 59 -8.26 -18.00 22.10
N ALA A 60 -8.53 -16.80 22.64
CA ALA A 60 -7.99 -15.56 22.11
C ALA A 60 -6.46 -15.51 22.22
N GLU A 61 -5.88 -15.96 23.33
CA GLU A 61 -4.43 -16.04 23.55
C GLU A 61 -3.75 -17.07 22.63
N LEU A 62 -4.41 -18.19 22.33
CA LEU A 62 -3.92 -19.17 21.34
C LEU A 62 -3.91 -18.56 19.93
N CYS A 63 -4.96 -17.85 19.53
CA CYS A 63 -5.00 -17.13 18.26
C CYS A 63 -3.89 -16.07 18.19
N PHE A 64 -3.69 -15.29 19.25
CA PHE A 64 -2.62 -14.30 19.31
C PHE A 64 -1.22 -14.92 19.26
N GLY A 65 -0.99 -16.03 19.96
CA GLY A 65 0.32 -16.68 19.92
C GLY A 65 0.60 -17.34 18.56
N PHE A 66 -0.40 -17.96 17.93
CA PHE A 66 -0.25 -18.46 16.55
C PHE A 66 0.10 -17.31 15.59
N TYR A 67 -0.65 -16.19 15.65
CA TYR A 67 -0.35 -15.03 14.83
C TYR A 67 1.03 -14.43 15.15
N TRP A 68 1.43 -14.40 16.42
CA TRP A 68 2.76 -13.95 16.84
C TRP A 68 3.86 -14.83 16.25
N VAL A 69 3.68 -16.16 16.20
CA VAL A 69 4.62 -17.10 15.54
C VAL A 69 4.76 -16.76 14.06
N LEU A 70 3.66 -16.51 13.35
CA LEU A 70 3.72 -16.07 11.95
C LEU A 70 4.56 -14.80 11.80
N THR A 71 4.36 -13.80 12.69
CA THR A 71 5.11 -12.54 12.62
C THR A 71 6.62 -12.66 12.90
N GLN A 72 7.08 -13.81 13.42
CA GLN A 72 8.52 -14.06 13.61
C GLN A 72 9.25 -14.20 12.28
N SER A 73 8.57 -14.61 11.20
CA SER A 73 9.18 -14.73 9.87
C SER A 73 9.87 -13.45 9.43
N PHE A 74 9.25 -12.29 9.71
CA PHE A 74 9.77 -10.96 9.41
C PHE A 74 11.07 -10.62 10.13
N ARG A 75 11.25 -11.06 11.36
CA ARG A 75 12.35 -10.59 12.22
C ARG A 75 13.49 -11.60 12.34
N TRP A 76 13.28 -12.81 11.81
CA TRP A 76 14.25 -13.90 11.92
C TRP A 76 15.54 -13.65 11.13
N CYS A 77 15.42 -13.09 9.93
CA CYS A 77 16.57 -12.79 9.07
C CYS A 77 16.30 -11.63 8.11
N PRO A 78 16.18 -10.38 8.59
CA PRO A 78 16.03 -9.23 7.70
C PRO A 78 17.26 -9.03 6.81
N ILE A 79 17.00 -8.74 5.53
CA ILE A 79 18.00 -8.58 4.48
C ILE A 79 17.83 -7.20 3.84
N TYR A 80 18.96 -6.51 3.66
CA TYR A 80 19.02 -5.18 3.03
C TYR A 80 19.89 -5.25 1.79
N HIS A 81 19.56 -4.43 0.80
CA HIS A 81 20.30 -4.37 -0.45
C HIS A 81 20.93 -3.00 -0.65
N ARG A 82 22.11 -2.99 -1.27
CA ARG A 82 22.80 -1.78 -1.72
C ARG A 82 23.16 -1.94 -3.18
N THR A 83 22.80 -0.97 -4.01
CA THR A 83 23.13 -0.94 -5.44
C THR A 83 24.43 -0.17 -5.68
N PHE A 84 25.09 -0.44 -6.82
CA PHE A 84 26.30 0.23 -7.29
C PHE A 84 26.07 0.79 -8.69
N LYS A 85 25.36 1.92 -8.78
CA LYS A 85 24.95 2.53 -10.06
C LYS A 85 26.14 2.98 -10.90
N GLU A 86 27.24 3.37 -10.26
CA GLU A 86 28.47 3.78 -10.95
C GLU A 86 29.06 2.63 -11.76
N ARG A 87 29.01 1.41 -11.21
CA ARG A 87 29.45 0.18 -11.90
C ARG A 87 28.51 -0.19 -13.04
N LEU A 88 27.20 0.02 -12.85
CA LEU A 88 26.21 -0.17 -13.91
C LEU A 88 26.52 0.76 -15.09
N SER A 89 26.71 2.06 -14.84
CA SER A 89 27.02 3.05 -15.86
C SER A 89 28.37 2.77 -16.54
N GLN A 90 29.40 2.37 -15.80
CA GLN A 90 30.70 1.99 -16.37
C GLN A 90 30.63 0.77 -17.28
N LYS A 91 29.78 -0.21 -16.93
CA LYS A 91 29.70 -1.48 -17.64
C LYS A 91 28.82 -1.43 -18.88
N TYR A 92 27.64 -0.80 -18.77
CA TYR A 92 26.65 -0.80 -19.84
C TYR A 92 26.58 0.53 -20.58
N GLY A 93 27.02 1.65 -19.99
CA GLY A 93 26.95 2.97 -20.64
C GLY A 93 25.54 3.26 -21.17
N ASN A 94 25.43 3.40 -22.51
CA ASN A 94 24.16 3.62 -23.22
C ASN A 94 23.45 2.33 -23.66
N GLU A 95 24.05 1.15 -23.45
CA GLU A 95 23.48 -0.17 -23.78
C GLU A 95 22.47 -0.66 -22.73
N LEU A 96 21.82 0.26 -22.03
CA LEU A 96 20.79 -0.04 -21.05
C LEU A 96 19.49 -0.50 -21.74
N PRO A 97 18.76 -1.48 -21.16
CA PRO A 97 17.54 -2.01 -21.77
C PRO A 97 16.40 -0.98 -21.74
N PRO A 98 15.46 -1.04 -22.69
CA PRO A 98 14.28 -0.18 -22.64
C PRO A 98 13.35 -0.55 -21.47
N VAL A 99 12.58 0.43 -21.00
CA VAL A 99 11.67 0.31 -19.86
C VAL A 99 10.33 0.95 -20.21
N ASP A 100 9.26 0.18 -20.05
CA ASP A 100 7.91 0.70 -20.11
C ASP A 100 7.47 1.16 -18.72
N ILE A 101 6.80 2.30 -18.64
CA ILE A 101 6.30 2.87 -17.38
C ILE A 101 4.80 3.06 -17.51
N PHE A 102 4.05 2.38 -16.66
CA PHE A 102 2.59 2.36 -16.65
C PHE A 102 2.06 3.24 -15.52
N VAL A 103 1.25 4.24 -15.88
CA VAL A 103 0.51 5.10 -14.96
C VAL A 103 -0.98 4.83 -15.18
N CYS A 104 -1.68 4.37 -14.14
CA CYS A 104 -3.12 4.11 -14.22
C CYS A 104 -3.92 5.18 -13.47
N THR A 105 -5.00 5.66 -14.09
CA THR A 105 -6.03 6.52 -13.50
C THR A 105 -7.41 5.96 -13.81
N ALA A 106 -8.36 6.09 -12.89
CA ALA A 106 -9.68 5.50 -12.99
C ALA A 106 -10.79 6.53 -13.19
N ASP A 107 -10.71 7.70 -12.54
CA ASP A 107 -11.77 8.70 -12.56
C ASP A 107 -11.19 10.12 -12.39
N PRO A 108 -11.45 11.06 -13.32
CA PRO A 108 -10.87 12.41 -13.30
C PRO A 108 -11.42 13.31 -12.18
N THR A 109 -12.53 12.94 -11.55
CA THR A 109 -13.10 13.67 -10.41
C THR A 109 -12.45 13.23 -9.11
N ILE A 110 -12.24 11.91 -8.95
CA ILE A 110 -11.61 11.32 -7.77
C ILE A 110 -10.09 11.49 -7.81
N GLU A 111 -9.50 11.38 -9.00
CA GLU A 111 -8.07 11.47 -9.30
C GLU A 111 -7.84 12.61 -10.31
N PRO A 112 -7.72 13.88 -9.84
CA PRO A 112 -7.71 15.04 -10.71
C PRO A 112 -6.63 14.97 -11.80
N PRO A 113 -6.89 15.40 -13.04
CA PRO A 113 -5.91 15.32 -14.13
C PRO A 113 -4.56 15.96 -13.81
N VAL A 114 -4.54 17.08 -13.07
CA VAL A 114 -3.29 17.72 -12.61
C VAL A 114 -2.44 16.79 -11.74
N LEU A 115 -3.05 15.99 -10.86
CA LEU A 115 -2.34 15.02 -10.03
C LEU A 115 -1.68 13.97 -10.92
N VAL A 116 -2.44 13.43 -11.88
CA VAL A 116 -1.95 12.45 -12.86
C VAL A 116 -0.77 13.03 -13.65
N MET A 117 -0.88 14.27 -14.13
CA MET A 117 0.18 14.93 -14.92
C MET A 117 1.47 15.14 -14.13
N ASN A 118 1.38 15.47 -12.85
CA ASN A 118 2.56 15.59 -11.99
C ASN A 118 3.31 14.27 -11.82
N THR A 119 2.59 13.15 -11.77
CA THR A 119 3.18 11.81 -11.78
C THR A 119 3.81 11.50 -13.13
N VAL A 120 3.10 11.74 -14.24
CA VAL A 120 3.61 11.54 -15.61
C VAL A 120 4.91 12.33 -15.85
N LEU A 121 4.91 13.64 -15.54
CA LEU A 121 6.08 14.50 -15.68
C LEU A 121 7.27 14.02 -14.83
N SER A 122 7.01 13.46 -13.64
CA SER A 122 8.05 12.92 -12.76
C SER A 122 8.69 11.63 -13.28
N VAL A 123 7.95 10.79 -14.00
CA VAL A 123 8.46 9.52 -14.54
C VAL A 123 9.05 9.68 -15.95
N MET A 124 8.70 10.74 -16.67
CA MET A 124 9.35 11.11 -17.93
C MET A 124 10.76 11.70 -17.73
N THR A 125 11.09 12.10 -16.50
CA THR A 125 12.33 12.81 -16.14
C THR A 125 13.31 11.95 -15.35
N TYR A 126 13.26 10.63 -15.53
CA TYR A 126 14.28 9.74 -14.97
C TYR A 126 15.67 10.02 -15.54
N ASP A 127 16.70 9.80 -14.73
CA ASP A 127 18.09 9.81 -15.16
C ASP A 127 18.37 8.48 -15.88
N TYR A 128 17.91 8.43 -17.14
CA TYR A 128 17.99 7.30 -18.04
C TYR A 128 17.95 7.80 -19.49
N PRO A 129 18.49 7.08 -20.48
CA PRO A 129 18.37 7.47 -21.89
C PRO A 129 16.90 7.65 -22.30
N PRO A 130 16.46 8.84 -22.74
CA PRO A 130 15.06 9.12 -23.06
C PRO A 130 14.47 8.17 -24.10
N GLU A 131 15.24 7.80 -25.13
CA GLU A 131 14.87 6.88 -26.19
C GLU A 131 14.64 5.43 -25.70
N LYS A 132 15.02 5.14 -24.45
CA LYS A 132 14.79 3.84 -23.79
C LYS A 132 13.59 3.87 -22.84
N LEU A 133 12.93 5.02 -22.67
CA LEU A 133 11.75 5.15 -21.82
C LEU A 133 10.49 5.26 -22.68
N SER A 134 9.46 4.51 -22.31
CA SER A 134 8.13 4.62 -22.91
C SER A 134 7.08 4.69 -21.82
N ILE A 135 6.38 5.82 -21.73
CA ILE A 135 5.40 6.10 -20.69
C ILE A 135 4.01 5.87 -21.27
N TYR A 136 3.21 5.10 -20.57
CA TYR A 136 1.84 4.78 -20.93
C TYR A 136 0.89 5.24 -19.83
N VAL A 137 -0.05 6.11 -20.20
CA VAL A 137 -1.13 6.57 -19.32
C VAL A 137 -2.39 5.79 -19.67
N SER A 138 -2.81 4.89 -18.77
CA SER A 138 -4.07 4.18 -18.90
C SER A 138 -5.17 4.93 -18.15
N ASP A 139 -6.16 5.39 -18.89
CA ASP A 139 -7.33 6.09 -18.38
C ASP A 139 -8.57 5.20 -18.46
N ASP A 140 -8.93 4.61 -17.33
CA ASP A 140 -10.11 3.76 -17.20
C ASP A 140 -11.42 4.59 -17.22
N GLY A 141 -11.36 5.90 -17.07
CA GLY A 141 -12.52 6.80 -17.14
C GLY A 141 -12.85 7.28 -18.55
N ALA A 142 -11.97 7.02 -19.53
CA ALA A 142 -12.08 7.52 -20.91
C ALA A 142 -12.36 9.03 -20.99
N SER A 143 -11.68 9.81 -20.14
CA SER A 143 -11.95 11.22 -19.96
C SER A 143 -11.23 12.09 -20.99
N GLU A 144 -12.01 12.89 -21.73
CA GLU A 144 -11.47 13.95 -22.60
C GLU A 144 -10.59 14.93 -21.80
N LEU A 145 -10.90 15.16 -20.51
CA LEU A 145 -10.14 16.06 -19.63
C LEU A 145 -8.75 15.50 -19.28
N THR A 146 -8.65 14.19 -19.03
CA THR A 146 -7.37 13.53 -18.79
C THR A 146 -6.51 13.57 -20.05
N PHE A 147 -7.11 13.34 -21.22
CA PHE A 147 -6.42 13.45 -22.50
C PHE A 147 -5.93 14.88 -22.77
N TYR A 148 -6.78 15.89 -22.54
CA TYR A 148 -6.40 17.29 -22.65
C TYR A 148 -5.25 17.67 -21.70
N ALA A 149 -5.32 17.22 -20.44
CA ALA A 149 -4.25 17.47 -19.48
C ALA A 149 -2.91 16.85 -19.92
N LEU A 150 -2.94 15.67 -20.56
CA LEU A 150 -1.76 15.01 -21.11
C LEU A 150 -1.18 15.76 -22.30
N LEU A 151 -2.03 16.35 -23.14
CA LEU A 151 -1.60 17.21 -24.24
C LEU A 151 -0.90 18.46 -23.69
N GLU A 152 -1.49 19.14 -22.71
CA GLU A 152 -0.88 20.31 -22.04
C GLU A 152 0.46 19.96 -21.37
N ALA A 153 0.56 18.78 -20.75
CA ALA A 153 1.80 18.29 -20.16
C ALA A 153 2.89 18.02 -21.21
N THR A 154 2.52 17.65 -22.43
CA THR A 154 3.46 17.38 -23.54
C THR A 154 4.21 18.65 -23.97
N ASP A 155 3.60 19.82 -23.88
CA ASP A 155 4.27 21.08 -24.19
C ASP A 155 5.23 21.51 -23.07
N PHE A 156 4.80 21.33 -21.82
CA PHE A 156 5.61 21.66 -20.66
C PHE A 156 6.83 20.73 -20.50
N VAL A 157 6.68 19.42 -20.77
CA VAL A 157 7.73 18.43 -20.51
C VAL A 157 9.02 18.69 -21.28
N ARG A 158 8.94 19.30 -22.47
CA ARG A 158 10.10 19.70 -23.29
C ARG A 158 11.02 20.68 -22.57
N HIS A 159 10.44 21.53 -21.74
CA HIS A 159 11.17 22.50 -20.93
C HIS A 159 11.61 21.86 -19.60
N TRP A 160 10.74 21.06 -19.01
CA TRP A 160 10.98 20.43 -17.71
C TRP A 160 12.12 19.41 -17.72
N ILE A 161 12.22 18.55 -18.75
CA ILE A 161 13.31 17.57 -18.88
C ILE A 161 14.67 18.27 -18.96
N SER A 162 14.79 19.26 -19.85
CA SER A 162 16.03 20.03 -20.04
C SER A 162 16.47 20.72 -18.75
N PHE A 163 15.53 21.40 -18.09
CA PHE A 163 15.75 22.04 -16.79
C PHE A 163 16.19 21.04 -15.71
N CYS A 164 15.48 19.92 -15.60
CA CYS A 164 15.79 18.86 -14.64
C CYS A 164 17.21 18.30 -14.82
N LYS A 165 17.61 18.03 -16.06
CA LYS A 165 18.93 17.47 -16.37
C LYS A 165 20.04 18.47 -16.10
N ARG A 166 19.87 19.73 -16.51
CA ARG A 166 20.89 20.78 -16.35
C ARG A 166 21.19 21.12 -14.90
N PHE A 167 20.18 21.11 -14.04
CA PHE A 167 20.31 21.57 -12.65
C PHE A 167 20.18 20.46 -11.61
N ASP A 168 20.16 19.19 -12.05
CA ASP A 168 20.00 18.01 -11.19
C ASP A 168 18.83 18.12 -10.19
N VAL A 169 17.68 18.56 -10.69
CA VAL A 169 16.49 18.90 -9.89
C VAL A 169 15.88 17.68 -9.21
N GLU A 170 15.68 17.71 -7.90
CA GLU A 170 15.05 16.62 -7.15
C GLU A 170 14.10 17.19 -6.07
N PRO A 171 12.85 16.69 -5.92
CA PRO A 171 12.20 15.63 -6.68
C PRO A 171 11.81 16.04 -8.10
N ARG A 172 11.56 15.05 -8.96
CA ARG A 172 11.23 15.27 -10.37
C ARG A 172 9.77 15.64 -10.64
N SER A 173 8.90 15.54 -9.62
CA SER A 173 7.53 16.04 -9.70
C SER A 173 7.51 17.57 -9.56
N PRO A 174 7.00 18.32 -10.56
CA PRO A 174 6.94 19.78 -10.51
C PRO A 174 6.14 20.30 -9.30
N ALA A 175 4.95 19.75 -9.02
CA ALA A 175 4.16 20.14 -7.85
C ALA A 175 4.94 19.98 -6.54
N ALA A 176 5.61 18.84 -6.37
CA ALA A 176 6.41 18.58 -5.17
C ALA A 176 7.59 19.56 -5.06
N TYR A 177 8.34 19.75 -6.15
CA TYR A 177 9.50 20.65 -6.19
C TYR A 177 9.11 22.12 -5.94
N PHE A 178 8.08 22.64 -6.62
CA PHE A 178 7.66 24.03 -6.44
C PHE A 178 6.98 24.30 -5.09
N SER A 179 6.40 23.27 -4.46
CA SER A 179 5.85 23.38 -3.10
C SER A 179 6.90 23.49 -2.00
N SER A 180 8.19 23.26 -2.31
CA SER A 180 9.29 23.23 -1.35
C SER A 180 10.35 24.29 -1.71
N PRO A 181 10.16 25.56 -1.29
CA PRO A 181 11.09 26.67 -1.58
C PRO A 181 12.53 26.41 -1.12
N GLU A 182 12.70 25.59 -0.09
CA GLU A 182 13.99 25.19 0.48
C GLU A 182 14.89 24.46 -0.51
N LEU A 183 14.31 23.87 -1.56
CA LEU A 183 15.03 23.13 -2.60
C LEU A 183 15.48 24.03 -3.77
N HIS A 184 15.10 25.30 -3.77
CA HIS A 184 15.32 26.20 -4.90
C HIS A 184 16.70 26.84 -4.79
N ASP A 185 17.53 26.64 -5.82
CA ASP A 185 18.86 27.24 -5.90
C ASP A 185 18.81 28.56 -6.67
N LEU A 186 19.20 29.64 -5.99
CA LEU A 186 19.17 31.01 -6.51
C LEU A 186 20.15 31.24 -7.67
N ARG A 187 21.11 30.33 -7.90
CA ARG A 187 22.06 30.43 -9.03
C ARG A 187 21.36 30.43 -10.40
N TYR A 188 20.16 29.87 -10.50
CA TYR A 188 19.36 29.86 -11.72
C TYR A 188 17.96 30.46 -11.52
N ALA A 189 17.84 31.46 -10.63
CA ALA A 189 16.55 32.06 -10.24
C ALA A 189 15.69 32.52 -11.43
N SER A 190 16.27 33.19 -12.43
CA SER A 190 15.51 33.66 -13.61
C SER A 190 14.92 32.53 -14.44
N GLU A 191 15.64 31.43 -14.61
CA GLU A 191 15.15 30.27 -15.34
C GLU A 191 14.15 29.47 -14.50
N LEU A 192 14.40 29.36 -13.20
CA LEU A 192 13.46 28.77 -12.25
C LEU A 192 12.11 29.49 -12.28
N ASP A 193 12.11 30.83 -12.21
CA ASP A 193 10.89 31.64 -12.24
C ASP A 193 10.14 31.44 -13.55
N ARG A 194 10.85 31.45 -14.69
CA ARG A 194 10.24 31.16 -16.00
C ARG A 194 9.57 29.78 -16.04
N ILE A 195 10.27 28.73 -15.61
CA ILE A 195 9.72 27.36 -15.62
C ILE A 195 8.55 27.24 -14.64
N LYS A 196 8.63 27.91 -13.49
CA LYS A 196 7.56 27.97 -12.50
C LYS A 196 6.30 28.64 -13.04
N GLU A 197 6.44 29.77 -13.73
CA GLU A 197 5.33 30.45 -14.42
C GLU A 197 4.68 29.54 -15.47
N MET A 198 5.49 28.85 -16.28
CA MET A 198 4.99 27.89 -17.27
C MET A 198 4.21 26.74 -16.63
N TYR A 199 4.73 26.18 -15.53
CA TYR A 199 4.06 25.12 -14.79
C TYR A 199 2.70 25.57 -14.26
N TYR A 200 2.64 26.73 -13.57
CA TYR A 200 1.39 27.22 -13.02
C TYR A 200 0.38 27.63 -14.10
N ALA A 201 0.86 28.14 -15.24
CA ALA A 201 -0.01 28.42 -16.38
C ALA A 201 -0.63 27.15 -16.96
N MET A 202 0.14 26.06 -17.09
CA MET A 202 -0.37 24.75 -17.48
C MET A 202 -1.36 24.20 -16.46
N GLU A 203 -1.01 24.25 -15.17
CA GLU A 203 -1.87 23.79 -14.08
C GLU A 203 -3.21 24.54 -14.06
N ASP A 204 -3.19 25.86 -14.24
CA ASP A 204 -4.40 26.69 -14.28
C ASP A 204 -5.31 26.32 -15.46
N ARG A 205 -4.76 26.16 -16.67
CA ARG A 205 -5.54 25.71 -17.85
C ARG A 205 -6.23 24.36 -17.60
N ILE A 206 -5.52 23.40 -17.02
CA ILE A 206 -6.06 22.08 -16.70
C ILE A 206 -7.16 22.20 -15.63
N LYS A 207 -6.94 22.98 -14.57
CA LYS A 207 -7.94 23.20 -13.50
C LYS A 207 -9.18 23.88 -14.02
N VAL A 208 -9.03 24.90 -14.87
CA VAL A 208 -10.14 25.61 -15.52
C VAL A 208 -10.98 24.61 -16.33
N ALA A 209 -10.37 23.83 -17.22
CA ALA A 209 -11.09 22.82 -18.00
C ALA A 209 -11.79 21.77 -17.12
N THR A 210 -11.11 21.30 -16.07
CA THR A 210 -11.65 20.32 -15.11
C THR A 210 -12.85 20.89 -14.35
N ASN A 211 -12.77 22.14 -13.88
CA ASN A 211 -13.85 22.81 -13.15
C ASN A 211 -15.07 23.06 -14.04
N PHE A 212 -14.87 23.36 -15.32
CA PHE A 212 -15.96 23.50 -16.30
C PHE A 212 -16.49 22.15 -16.80
N GLY A 213 -15.79 21.05 -16.52
CA GLY A 213 -16.15 19.70 -16.97
C GLY A 213 -16.04 19.49 -18.49
N ARG A 214 -15.37 20.40 -19.22
CA ARG A 214 -15.24 20.34 -20.68
C ARG A 214 -13.99 21.09 -21.17
N VAL A 215 -13.51 20.68 -22.34
CA VAL A 215 -12.41 21.36 -23.04
C VAL A 215 -12.95 22.56 -23.84
N ALA A 216 -12.17 23.63 -23.95
CA ALA A 216 -12.58 24.86 -24.64
C ALA A 216 -12.72 24.65 -26.17
N SER A 217 -13.71 25.30 -26.77
CA SER A 217 -13.99 25.22 -28.21
C SER A 217 -12.80 25.72 -29.04
N GLY A 218 -12.19 24.83 -29.84
CA GLY A 218 -11.02 25.12 -30.68
C GLY A 218 -9.78 24.30 -30.31
N VAL A 219 -9.64 23.91 -29.04
CA VAL A 219 -8.56 23.02 -28.58
C VAL A 219 -8.67 21.64 -29.22
N ASN A 220 -9.89 21.17 -29.49
CA ASN A 220 -10.13 19.88 -30.15
C ASN A 220 -9.53 19.82 -31.57
N LYS A 221 -9.15 20.95 -32.17
CA LYS A 221 -8.42 21.01 -33.46
C LYS A 221 -6.91 20.88 -33.32
N GLN A 222 -6.36 20.97 -32.11
CA GLN A 222 -4.91 20.90 -31.84
C GLN A 222 -4.36 19.48 -31.99
N HIS A 223 -5.20 18.45 -31.80
CA HIS A 223 -4.75 17.06 -31.91
C HIS A 223 -5.85 16.15 -32.50
N LYS A 224 -5.49 15.25 -33.42
CA LYS A 224 -6.42 14.31 -34.08
C LYS A 224 -7.19 13.44 -33.09
N GLY A 225 -6.58 13.12 -31.95
CA GLY A 225 -7.12 12.23 -30.92
C GLY A 225 -8.45 12.69 -30.32
N PHE A 226 -8.74 14.00 -30.31
CA PHE A 226 -10.04 14.50 -29.82
C PHE A 226 -11.23 14.00 -30.64
N SER A 227 -11.01 13.54 -31.87
CA SER A 227 -12.07 12.92 -32.70
C SER A 227 -12.60 11.58 -32.15
N GLU A 228 -11.88 10.97 -31.21
CA GLU A 228 -12.29 9.74 -30.54
C GLU A 228 -13.46 9.96 -29.60
N TRP A 229 -13.66 11.18 -29.10
CA TRP A 229 -14.77 11.54 -28.21
C TRP A 229 -15.98 12.06 -28.98
N ASN A 230 -17.15 11.52 -28.67
CA ASN A 230 -18.43 11.97 -29.19
C ASN A 230 -19.50 11.91 -28.08
N SER A 231 -20.70 12.43 -28.36
CA SER A 231 -21.78 12.53 -27.37
C SER A 231 -22.33 11.20 -26.84
N GLN A 232 -21.94 10.05 -27.42
CA GLN A 232 -22.41 8.72 -27.04
C GLN A 232 -21.42 7.97 -26.12
N ILE A 233 -20.20 8.50 -25.93
CA ILE A 233 -19.18 7.88 -25.11
C ILE A 233 -19.49 8.06 -23.62
N THR A 234 -19.36 6.97 -22.89
CA THR A 234 -19.46 6.95 -21.43
C THR A 234 -18.30 6.14 -20.86
N PRO A 235 -17.89 6.34 -19.59
CA PRO A 235 -16.82 5.57 -18.96
C PRO A 235 -17.03 4.04 -18.96
N GLY A 236 -18.27 3.57 -19.14
CA GLY A 236 -18.62 2.14 -19.22
C GLY A 236 -18.92 1.62 -20.63
N ASN A 237 -18.94 2.49 -21.64
CA ASN A 237 -19.26 2.11 -23.02
C ASN A 237 -18.54 3.04 -24.02
N HIS A 238 -17.42 2.57 -24.57
CA HIS A 238 -16.63 3.28 -25.57
C HIS A 238 -15.67 2.30 -26.28
N GLN A 239 -15.24 2.66 -27.49
CA GLN A 239 -14.20 1.94 -28.22
C GLN A 239 -12.83 2.07 -27.55
N ALA A 240 -11.86 1.23 -27.96
CA ALA A 240 -10.47 1.43 -27.57
C ALA A 240 -9.91 2.73 -28.18
N ILE A 241 -9.31 3.55 -27.33
CA ILE A 241 -8.64 4.79 -27.70
C ILE A 241 -7.15 4.61 -27.42
N VAL A 242 -6.33 4.69 -28.46
CA VAL A 242 -4.87 4.66 -28.35
C VAL A 242 -4.33 5.85 -29.13
N GLN A 243 -3.52 6.69 -28.50
CA GLN A 243 -2.89 7.85 -29.13
C GLN A 243 -1.43 7.93 -28.69
N ILE A 244 -0.51 8.06 -29.64
CA ILE A 244 0.91 8.31 -29.36
C ILE A 244 1.14 9.82 -29.47
N LEU A 245 1.26 10.50 -28.32
CA LEU A 245 1.41 11.97 -28.25
C LEU A 245 2.86 12.41 -28.51
N ILE A 246 3.81 11.59 -28.05
CA ILE A 246 5.23 11.75 -28.34
C ILE A 246 5.72 10.41 -28.86
N ASP A 247 6.22 10.37 -30.08
CA ASP A 247 6.88 9.19 -30.63
C ASP A 247 8.39 9.35 -30.45
N GLY A 248 8.99 8.67 -29.47
CA GLY A 248 10.43 8.77 -29.20
C GLY A 248 11.32 8.22 -30.32
N ARG A 249 10.72 7.64 -31.37
CA ARG A 249 11.43 7.21 -32.60
C ARG A 249 11.48 8.32 -33.65
N ASP A 250 10.63 9.34 -33.53
CA ASP A 250 10.64 10.51 -34.40
C ASP A 250 11.80 11.44 -34.01
N GLN A 251 12.64 11.78 -34.99
CA GLN A 251 13.78 12.67 -34.80
C GLN A 251 13.36 14.11 -34.46
N ASN A 252 12.12 14.49 -34.74
CA ASN A 252 11.58 15.80 -34.39
C ASN A 252 10.99 15.86 -32.97
N ALA A 253 10.83 14.70 -32.30
CA ALA A 253 10.34 14.63 -30.93
C ALA A 253 11.47 14.96 -29.95
N THR A 254 11.88 16.23 -29.92
CA THR A 254 12.99 16.70 -29.09
C THR A 254 12.57 17.72 -28.03
N ASP A 255 13.35 17.79 -26.96
CA ASP A 255 13.30 18.85 -25.98
C ASP A 255 13.82 20.19 -26.58
N ILE A 256 13.83 21.25 -25.76
CA ILE A 256 14.28 22.58 -26.20
C ILE A 256 15.79 22.65 -26.51
N GLU A 257 16.56 21.62 -26.14
CA GLU A 257 18.00 21.50 -26.41
C GLU A 257 18.30 20.55 -27.57
N GLY A 258 17.27 19.98 -28.20
CA GLY A 258 17.41 19.04 -29.31
C GLY A 258 17.66 17.59 -28.88
N ASN A 259 17.54 17.24 -27.60
CA ASN A 259 17.63 15.85 -27.16
C ASN A 259 16.29 15.14 -27.35
N THR A 260 16.33 13.85 -27.72
CA THR A 260 15.12 13.03 -27.90
C THR A 260 14.27 12.97 -26.63
N LEU A 261 12.95 12.98 -26.80
CA LEU A 261 11.97 12.81 -25.74
C LEU A 261 11.56 11.33 -25.59
N PRO A 262 11.17 10.90 -24.37
CA PRO A 262 10.54 9.60 -24.17
C PRO A 262 9.23 9.45 -24.94
N THR A 263 8.92 8.24 -25.39
CA THR A 263 7.61 7.94 -25.99
C THR A 263 6.51 8.13 -24.95
N LEU A 264 5.42 8.80 -25.33
CA LEU A 264 4.26 9.05 -24.47
C LEU A 264 2.97 8.56 -25.16
N VAL A 265 2.29 7.61 -24.53
CA VAL A 265 1.10 6.95 -25.07
C VAL A 265 -0.09 7.13 -24.12
N TYR A 266 -1.20 7.59 -24.67
CA TYR A 266 -2.51 7.54 -24.00
C TYR A 266 -3.24 6.27 -24.41
N LEU A 267 -3.79 5.55 -23.43
CA LEU A 267 -4.63 4.38 -23.63
C LEU A 267 -5.91 4.52 -22.81
N SER A 268 -7.06 4.38 -23.48
CA SER A 268 -8.30 3.98 -22.84
C SER A 268 -8.78 2.69 -23.51
N ARG A 269 -8.77 1.59 -22.76
CA ARG A 269 -9.16 0.27 -23.29
C ARG A 269 -10.65 0.20 -23.60
N GLU A 270 -11.06 -0.63 -24.55
CA GLU A 270 -12.47 -0.77 -24.88
C GLU A 270 -13.27 -1.25 -23.66
N LYS A 271 -14.42 -0.61 -23.42
CA LYS A 271 -15.38 -1.05 -22.42
C LYS A 271 -16.75 -1.16 -23.06
N ARG A 272 -17.45 -2.24 -22.76
CA ARG A 272 -18.84 -2.47 -23.16
C ARG A 272 -19.62 -3.01 -21.96
N PRO A 273 -20.91 -2.65 -21.79
CA PRO A 273 -21.71 -3.08 -20.64
C PRO A 273 -21.82 -4.61 -20.48
N GLN A 274 -21.64 -5.37 -21.55
CA GLN A 274 -21.76 -6.83 -21.53
C GLN A 274 -20.50 -7.55 -21.01
N TYR A 275 -19.36 -6.86 -20.86
CA TYR A 275 -18.08 -7.48 -20.52
C TYR A 275 -17.51 -6.98 -19.18
N PRO A 276 -17.05 -7.89 -18.30
CA PRO A 276 -16.37 -7.49 -17.08
C PRO A 276 -14.99 -6.90 -17.41
N HIS A 277 -14.67 -5.74 -16.82
CA HIS A 277 -13.42 -5.03 -17.12
C HIS A 277 -12.31 -5.26 -16.07
N ASN A 278 -12.58 -5.89 -14.93
CA ASN A 278 -11.56 -6.27 -13.93
C ASN A 278 -10.70 -5.09 -13.39
N PHE A 279 -11.26 -3.87 -13.30
CA PHE A 279 -10.62 -2.68 -12.72
C PHE A 279 -9.14 -2.51 -13.14
N LYS A 280 -8.25 -2.17 -12.20
CA LYS A 280 -6.82 -1.94 -12.44
C LYS A 280 -6.09 -3.15 -13.01
N ALA A 281 -6.45 -4.37 -12.61
CA ALA A 281 -5.86 -5.60 -13.15
C ALA A 281 -6.02 -5.69 -14.68
N GLY A 282 -7.22 -5.42 -15.17
CA GLY A 282 -7.48 -5.43 -16.60
C GLY A 282 -6.85 -4.26 -17.35
N ALA A 283 -6.71 -3.10 -16.70
CA ALA A 283 -6.03 -1.93 -17.27
C ALA A 283 -4.54 -2.23 -17.50
N LEU A 284 -3.87 -2.79 -16.48
CA LEU A 284 -2.48 -3.24 -16.58
C LEU A 284 -2.30 -4.36 -17.61
N ASN A 285 -3.24 -5.32 -17.70
CA ASN A 285 -3.16 -6.38 -18.72
C ASN A 285 -3.30 -5.83 -20.14
N ALA A 286 -4.22 -4.89 -20.38
CA ALA A 286 -4.33 -4.21 -21.66
C ALA A 286 -3.03 -3.46 -22.00
N LEU A 287 -2.43 -2.76 -21.03
CA LEU A 287 -1.14 -2.09 -21.19
C LEU A 287 0.00 -3.05 -21.53
N ILE A 288 0.11 -4.21 -20.87
CA ILE A 288 1.16 -5.21 -21.19
C ILE A 288 1.05 -5.65 -22.65
N ARG A 289 -0.18 -5.84 -23.17
CA ARG A 289 -0.41 -6.21 -24.57
C ARG A 289 -0.09 -5.06 -25.52
N VAL A 290 -0.68 -3.89 -25.29
CA VAL A 290 -0.47 -2.69 -26.11
C VAL A 290 1.01 -2.32 -26.18
N SER A 291 1.72 -2.33 -25.06
CA SER A 291 3.13 -1.98 -25.06
C SER A 291 4.01 -3.02 -25.74
N SER A 292 3.58 -4.29 -25.85
CA SER A 292 4.30 -5.30 -26.66
C SER A 292 4.27 -5.01 -28.17
N GLU A 293 3.32 -4.17 -28.60
CA GLU A 293 3.16 -3.73 -29.98
C GLU A 293 3.98 -2.46 -30.27
N ILE A 294 4.05 -1.54 -29.31
CA ILE A 294 4.67 -0.22 -29.48
C ILE A 294 6.17 -0.25 -29.17
N SER A 295 6.56 -0.58 -27.93
CA SER A 295 7.97 -0.50 -27.45
C SER A 295 8.59 -1.87 -27.16
N ASN A 296 7.77 -2.84 -26.75
CA ASN A 296 8.15 -4.19 -26.36
C ASN A 296 9.29 -4.27 -25.32
N SER A 297 9.28 -3.35 -24.34
CA SER A 297 10.36 -3.27 -23.35
C SER A 297 10.42 -4.51 -22.45
N PRO A 298 11.62 -5.06 -22.15
CA PRO A 298 11.78 -6.23 -21.29
C PRO A 298 11.49 -5.97 -19.81
N VAL A 299 11.50 -4.70 -19.38
CA VAL A 299 11.16 -4.28 -18.02
C VAL A 299 9.95 -3.36 -18.06
N ILE A 300 9.05 -3.55 -17.10
CA ILE A 300 7.82 -2.77 -16.92
C ILE A 300 7.83 -2.21 -15.50
N LEU A 301 7.77 -0.90 -15.35
CA LEU A 301 7.47 -0.21 -14.09
C LEU A 301 5.97 0.06 -14.05
N ASN A 302 5.29 -0.27 -12.96
CA ASN A 302 3.93 0.20 -12.72
C ASN A 302 3.89 1.16 -11.52
N VAL A 303 3.15 2.25 -11.68
CA VAL A 303 2.91 3.26 -10.65
C VAL A 303 1.44 3.69 -10.65
N ASP A 304 0.92 4.00 -9.46
CA ASP A 304 -0.37 4.66 -9.31
C ASP A 304 -0.26 6.14 -9.70
N CYS A 305 -1.37 6.74 -10.15
CA CYS A 305 -1.38 8.15 -10.55
C CYS A 305 -1.07 9.12 -9.41
N ASP A 306 -1.20 8.70 -8.15
CA ASP A 306 -0.87 9.48 -6.96
C ASP A 306 0.54 9.18 -6.42
N MET A 307 1.35 8.36 -7.11
CA MET A 307 2.68 7.93 -6.68
C MET A 307 3.76 8.45 -7.65
N TYR A 308 4.30 9.64 -7.37
CA TYR A 308 5.33 10.25 -8.20
C TYR A 308 6.74 9.72 -7.87
N SER A 309 7.65 9.86 -8.83
CA SER A 309 9.06 9.55 -8.64
C SER A 309 9.76 10.62 -7.81
N ASN A 310 10.19 10.24 -6.61
CA ASN A 310 10.98 11.11 -5.74
C ASN A 310 12.49 11.01 -5.99
N SER A 311 12.95 10.04 -6.79
CA SER A 311 14.34 9.92 -7.19
C SER A 311 14.44 9.51 -8.65
N SER A 312 15.14 10.32 -9.45
CA SER A 312 15.46 10.04 -10.86
C SER A 312 16.31 8.80 -11.08
N GLU A 313 16.95 8.27 -10.04
CA GLU A 313 17.82 7.11 -10.15
C GLU A 313 17.08 5.78 -9.93
N SER A 314 15.76 5.80 -9.69
CA SER A 314 14.99 4.59 -9.36
C SER A 314 15.09 3.52 -10.44
N VAL A 315 15.10 3.91 -11.72
CA VAL A 315 15.28 2.98 -12.86
C VAL A 315 16.67 2.34 -12.84
N LYS A 316 17.74 3.13 -12.71
CA LYS A 316 19.13 2.64 -12.61
C LYS A 316 19.31 1.70 -11.40
N ASN A 317 18.69 2.02 -10.27
CA ASN A 317 18.69 1.14 -9.09
C ASN A 317 18.04 -0.22 -9.39
N ALA A 318 16.89 -0.24 -10.06
CA ALA A 318 16.24 -1.49 -10.47
C ALA A 318 17.11 -2.29 -11.46
N MET A 319 17.74 -1.61 -12.42
CA MET A 319 18.65 -2.23 -13.39
C MET A 319 19.86 -2.91 -12.75
N CYS A 320 20.39 -2.37 -11.65
CA CYS A 320 21.46 -3.03 -10.88
C CYS A 320 21.08 -4.45 -10.44
N PHE A 321 19.79 -4.72 -10.17
CA PHE A 321 19.34 -6.05 -9.83
C PHE A 321 19.15 -6.93 -11.07
N PHE A 322 18.43 -6.44 -12.09
CA PHE A 322 18.10 -7.24 -13.27
C PHE A 322 19.30 -7.60 -14.15
N LEU A 323 20.32 -6.73 -14.19
CA LEU A 323 21.51 -6.86 -15.03
C LEU A 323 22.72 -7.43 -14.29
N ASP A 324 22.56 -7.82 -13.01
CA ASP A 324 23.60 -8.53 -12.28
C ASP A 324 23.81 -9.92 -12.88
N GLU A 325 25.05 -10.25 -13.25
CA GLU A 325 25.35 -11.46 -14.03
C GLU A 325 25.12 -12.76 -13.25
N GLN A 326 25.23 -12.73 -11.92
CA GLN A 326 25.16 -13.95 -11.13
C GLN A 326 23.72 -14.30 -10.76
N CYS A 327 22.91 -13.28 -10.48
CA CYS A 327 21.59 -13.45 -9.89
C CYS A 327 20.48 -12.60 -10.50
N GLY A 328 20.76 -11.72 -11.48
CA GLY A 328 19.72 -10.91 -12.11
C GLY A 328 18.72 -11.71 -12.95
N GLN A 329 19.15 -12.83 -13.51
CA GLN A 329 18.31 -13.71 -14.34
C GLN A 329 17.16 -14.39 -13.57
N GLN A 330 17.31 -14.64 -12.27
CA GLN A 330 16.26 -15.25 -11.43
C GLN A 330 15.27 -14.20 -10.89
N ILE A 331 15.57 -12.90 -11.01
CA ILE A 331 14.73 -11.84 -10.47
C ILE A 331 13.57 -11.58 -11.43
N GLY A 332 12.35 -11.84 -10.95
CA GLY A 332 11.09 -11.54 -11.63
C GLY A 332 10.66 -10.09 -11.40
N TYR A 333 10.84 -9.56 -10.19
CA TYR A 333 10.51 -8.16 -9.90
C TYR A 333 11.31 -7.55 -8.74
N VAL A 334 11.35 -6.21 -8.72
CA VAL A 334 11.96 -5.37 -7.68
C VAL A 334 10.88 -4.42 -7.16
N GLN A 335 10.48 -4.59 -5.90
CA GLN A 335 9.51 -3.76 -5.20
C GLN A 335 10.21 -2.65 -4.42
N PHE A 336 9.79 -1.41 -4.62
CA PHE A 336 10.20 -0.28 -3.78
C PHE A 336 9.17 -0.05 -2.66
N PRO A 337 9.58 0.53 -1.52
CA PRO A 337 8.66 0.92 -0.47
C PRO A 337 7.62 1.95 -0.96
N GLN A 338 6.38 1.78 -0.54
CA GLN A 338 5.37 2.83 -0.61
C GLN A 338 5.61 3.81 0.54
N ASN A 339 5.79 5.09 0.19
CA ASN A 339 5.98 6.17 1.14
C ASN A 339 5.04 7.32 0.77
N PHE A 340 4.75 8.20 1.71
CA PHE A 340 3.79 9.29 1.53
C PHE A 340 4.38 10.63 1.92
N ASN A 341 4.02 11.71 1.21
CA ASN A 341 4.53 13.05 1.47
C ASN A 341 3.61 13.90 2.38
N ASN A 342 2.32 13.59 2.44
CA ASN A 342 1.31 14.36 3.17
C ASN A 342 1.12 13.90 4.63
N LEU A 343 2.13 13.28 5.23
CA LEU A 343 2.06 12.75 6.58
C LEU A 343 2.27 13.84 7.63
N ASP A 344 1.48 13.80 8.68
CA ASP A 344 1.68 14.66 9.85
C ASP A 344 2.86 14.15 10.70
N LYS A 345 3.57 15.08 11.36
CA LYS A 345 4.75 14.73 12.20
C LYS A 345 4.42 13.76 13.34
N SER A 346 3.17 13.68 13.76
CA SER A 346 2.73 12.78 14.83
C SER A 346 2.18 11.45 14.33
N ASN A 347 2.03 11.25 13.02
CA ASN A 347 1.50 10.05 12.39
C ASN A 347 0.17 9.62 13.03
N ILE A 348 -0.81 10.52 13.07
CA ILE A 348 -2.06 10.29 13.83
C ILE A 348 -2.82 9.05 13.34
N TYR A 349 -2.75 8.76 12.05
CA TYR A 349 -3.44 7.63 11.42
C TYR A 349 -2.59 6.38 11.27
N GLY A 350 -1.31 6.42 11.69
CA GLY A 350 -0.46 5.23 11.65
C GLY A 350 -0.03 4.84 10.23
N ASP A 351 -0.12 5.76 9.27
CA ASP A 351 0.21 5.61 7.85
C ASP A 351 1.71 5.64 7.58
N TYR A 352 2.50 5.98 8.59
CA TYR A 352 3.93 5.81 8.54
C TYR A 352 4.29 4.32 8.58
N ILE A 353 4.38 3.72 7.40
CA ILE A 353 4.69 2.30 7.13
C ILE A 353 6.18 1.98 7.44
N SER A 354 6.90 2.76 8.26
CA SER A 354 8.35 2.56 8.42
C SER A 354 8.74 1.22 9.03
N ILE A 355 7.97 0.65 9.96
CA ILE A 355 8.26 -0.71 10.47
C ILE A 355 8.10 -1.75 9.37
N ILE A 356 7.07 -1.61 8.53
CA ILE A 356 6.88 -2.48 7.38
C ILE A 356 8.06 -2.33 6.41
N ASN A 357 8.51 -1.10 6.14
CA ASN A 357 9.58 -0.81 5.19
C ASN A 357 10.98 -1.17 5.68
N GLU A 358 11.26 -1.01 6.99
CA GLU A 358 12.59 -1.20 7.56
C GLU A 358 12.76 -2.59 8.21
N VAL A 359 11.66 -3.28 8.54
CA VAL A 359 11.69 -4.57 9.24
C VAL A 359 10.90 -5.65 8.52
N GLU A 360 9.60 -5.44 8.25
CA GLU A 360 8.75 -6.53 7.75
C GLU A 360 9.16 -6.96 6.34
N MET A 361 9.14 -6.05 5.37
CA MET A 361 9.49 -6.34 3.97
C MET A 361 10.93 -6.87 3.79
N PRO A 362 11.97 -6.26 4.40
CA PRO A 362 13.33 -6.86 4.44
C PRO A 362 13.37 -8.26 5.05
N GLY A 363 12.44 -8.56 5.96
CA GLY A 363 12.31 -9.82 6.68
C GLY A 363 11.88 -11.02 5.85
N LEU A 364 11.16 -10.79 4.75
CA LEU A 364 10.60 -11.86 3.93
C LEU A 364 11.70 -12.64 3.17
N GLY A 365 12.83 -12.00 2.89
CA GLY A 365 13.83 -12.47 1.93
C GLY A 365 13.45 -12.15 0.49
N ASP A 366 12.26 -12.57 0.06
CA ASP A 366 11.63 -12.18 -1.22
C ASP A 366 10.44 -11.23 -0.97
N SER A 367 10.28 -10.17 -1.74
CA SER A 367 9.21 -9.18 -1.54
C SER A 367 7.85 -9.64 -2.02
N MET A 368 6.76 -9.21 -1.38
CA MET A 368 5.43 -9.18 -2.02
C MET A 368 5.38 -8.07 -3.09
N TYR A 369 4.51 -8.22 -4.08
CA TYR A 369 4.14 -7.15 -5.01
C TYR A 369 2.99 -6.35 -4.39
N LEU A 370 3.16 -5.03 -4.27
CA LEU A 370 2.26 -4.13 -3.52
C LEU A 370 1.47 -3.18 -4.43
N GLY A 371 1.45 -3.42 -5.74
CA GLY A 371 0.56 -2.72 -6.67
C GLY A 371 1.09 -1.40 -7.26
N THR A 372 2.21 -0.86 -6.77
CA THR A 372 2.84 0.38 -7.29
C THR A 372 4.33 0.42 -6.94
N GLY A 373 5.12 1.19 -7.68
CA GLY A 373 6.57 1.32 -7.48
C GLY A 373 7.31 0.01 -7.66
N CYS A 374 6.83 -0.85 -8.56
CA CYS A 374 7.41 -2.17 -8.81
C CYS A 374 7.90 -2.29 -10.25
N PHE A 375 9.16 -2.72 -10.39
CA PHE A 375 9.73 -3.06 -11.69
C PHE A 375 9.59 -4.56 -11.90
N HIS A 376 8.97 -4.96 -12.99
CA HIS A 376 8.78 -6.36 -13.37
C HIS A 376 9.57 -6.68 -14.62
N ARG A 377 10.15 -7.87 -14.66
CA ARG A 377 10.53 -8.50 -15.93
C ARG A 377 9.25 -8.87 -16.67
N ARG A 378 9.08 -8.38 -17.91
CA ARG A 378 7.90 -8.65 -18.75
C ARG A 378 7.56 -10.13 -18.80
N GLU A 379 8.55 -10.99 -18.99
CA GLU A 379 8.36 -12.44 -19.08
C GLU A 379 7.72 -13.05 -17.82
N SER A 380 8.06 -12.53 -16.64
CA SER A 380 7.49 -12.99 -15.38
C SER A 380 6.00 -12.66 -15.29
N LEU A 381 5.61 -11.47 -15.76
CA LEU A 381 4.21 -11.07 -15.91
C LEU A 381 3.50 -11.87 -17.01
N CYS A 382 4.18 -12.18 -18.10
CA CYS A 382 3.63 -12.98 -19.20
C CYS A 382 3.53 -14.49 -18.89
N GLY A 383 3.67 -14.90 -17.63
CA GLY A 383 3.43 -16.28 -17.18
C GLY A 383 4.58 -17.25 -17.46
N ARG A 384 5.75 -16.76 -17.87
CA ARG A 384 6.93 -17.63 -18.06
C ARG A 384 7.35 -18.22 -16.73
N LYS A 385 7.65 -19.52 -16.71
CA LYS A 385 8.25 -20.20 -15.55
C LYS A 385 9.76 -20.06 -15.58
N TYR A 386 10.35 -19.73 -14.44
CA TYR A 386 11.79 -19.76 -14.28
C TYR A 386 12.27 -21.21 -14.14
N SER A 387 13.31 -21.57 -14.87
CA SER A 387 14.02 -22.84 -14.73
C SER A 387 15.51 -22.57 -14.81
N GLU A 388 16.34 -23.39 -14.16
CA GLU A 388 17.79 -23.15 -14.11
C GLU A 388 18.45 -23.23 -15.50
N HIS A 389 17.85 -23.99 -16.43
CA HIS A 389 18.25 -24.03 -17.84
C HIS A 389 18.02 -22.68 -18.57
N CYS A 390 17.15 -21.80 -18.06
CA CYS A 390 17.01 -20.43 -18.57
C CYS A 390 18.25 -19.57 -18.31
N ARG A 391 19.17 -19.97 -17.41
CA ARG A 391 20.44 -19.24 -17.20
C ARG A 391 21.29 -19.17 -18.47
N MET A 392 21.17 -20.18 -19.34
CA MET A 392 21.92 -20.27 -20.60
C MET A 392 21.36 -19.33 -21.69
N LEU A 393 20.15 -18.80 -21.54
CA LEU A 393 19.54 -17.82 -22.45
C LEU A 393 19.92 -16.39 -22.05
N ARG A 394 21.22 -16.12 -21.96
CA ARG A 394 21.76 -14.77 -21.75
C ARG A 394 21.31 -13.79 -22.85
N ASP A 395 20.90 -14.34 -23.99
CA ASP A 395 20.54 -13.63 -25.22
C ASP A 395 19.14 -13.00 -25.26
N MET A 396 18.31 -13.15 -24.23
CA MET A 396 16.92 -12.63 -24.30
C MET A 396 16.85 -11.10 -24.21
N TRP A 397 17.79 -10.46 -23.51
CA TRP A 397 17.95 -9.00 -23.55
C TRP A 397 18.35 -8.51 -24.95
N ASN A 398 19.12 -9.32 -25.68
CA ASN A 398 19.63 -9.01 -27.02
C ASN A 398 18.64 -9.35 -28.14
N GLN A 399 17.60 -10.14 -27.85
CA GLN A 399 16.53 -10.49 -28.78
C GLN A 399 15.42 -9.44 -28.88
N VAL A 400 15.47 -8.36 -28.09
CA VAL A 400 14.61 -7.19 -28.30
C VAL A 400 15.07 -6.50 -29.57
N LYS A 401 14.64 -7.02 -30.72
CA LYS A 401 14.69 -6.29 -31.99
C LYS A 401 13.81 -5.06 -31.78
N MET A 402 14.45 -3.90 -31.58
CA MET A 402 13.78 -2.62 -31.74
C MET A 402 13.06 -2.68 -33.10
N ARG A 403 11.74 -2.56 -33.08
CA ARG A 403 10.93 -2.63 -34.31
C ARG A 403 11.38 -1.54 -35.26
N LYS A 404 11.27 -1.80 -36.55
CA LYS A 404 11.83 -0.93 -37.60
C LYS A 404 11.30 0.50 -37.44
N PRO A 405 12.16 1.52 -37.56
CA PRO A 405 11.77 2.94 -37.46
C PRO A 405 10.83 3.41 -38.58
N GLU A 406 10.52 2.56 -39.56
CA GLU A 406 9.75 2.89 -40.76
C GLU A 406 8.22 2.72 -40.62
N GLU A 407 7.72 2.12 -39.52
CA GLU A 407 6.28 1.93 -39.32
C GLU A 407 5.59 3.22 -38.86
N SER A 408 4.54 3.63 -39.56
CA SER A 408 3.82 4.87 -39.25
C SER A 408 3.13 4.80 -37.88
N THR A 409 3.12 5.93 -37.16
CA THR A 409 2.45 6.06 -35.86
C THR A 409 0.97 5.69 -35.93
N SER A 410 0.27 6.05 -37.02
CA SER A 410 -1.15 5.72 -37.20
C SER A 410 -1.41 4.22 -37.33
N PHE A 411 -0.50 3.48 -37.98
CA PHE A 411 -0.61 2.04 -38.13
C PHE A 411 -0.40 1.30 -36.79
N LEU A 412 0.52 1.79 -35.96
CA LEU A 412 0.76 1.25 -34.63
C LEU A 412 -0.40 1.51 -33.68
N GLU A 413 -0.99 2.71 -33.73
CA GLU A 413 -2.20 3.04 -33.00
C GLU A 413 -3.35 2.09 -33.36
N GLU A 414 -3.56 1.81 -34.64
CA GLU A 414 -4.61 0.89 -35.12
C GLU A 414 -4.40 -0.54 -34.60
N ARG A 415 -3.20 -1.11 -34.76
CA ARG A 415 -2.88 -2.46 -34.24
C ARG A 415 -2.96 -2.53 -32.72
N ALA A 416 -2.56 -1.47 -32.02
CA ALA A 416 -2.65 -1.40 -30.57
C ALA A 416 -4.11 -1.38 -30.09
N LYS A 417 -5.04 -0.75 -30.82
CA LYS A 417 -6.47 -0.74 -30.48
C LYS A 417 -7.06 -2.14 -30.44
N ASP A 418 -6.68 -3.02 -31.36
CA ASP A 418 -7.14 -4.42 -31.38
C ASP A 418 -6.72 -5.17 -30.09
N LEU A 419 -5.51 -4.92 -29.60
CA LEU A 419 -4.99 -5.51 -28.37
C LEU A 419 -5.68 -4.99 -27.10
N ALA A 420 -6.30 -3.82 -27.19
CA ALA A 420 -7.05 -3.17 -26.11
C ALA A 420 -8.56 -3.48 -26.14
N SER A 421 -9.01 -4.38 -27.02
CA SER A 421 -10.42 -4.77 -27.11
C SER A 421 -10.90 -5.53 -25.86
N CYS A 422 -12.16 -5.34 -25.51
CA CYS A 422 -12.84 -6.00 -24.40
C CYS A 422 -13.05 -7.52 -24.63
N THR A 423 -12.96 -7.98 -25.87
CA THR A 423 -13.13 -9.40 -26.23
C THR A 423 -11.80 -10.15 -26.32
N TYR A 424 -10.66 -9.44 -26.35
CA TYR A 424 -9.33 -10.03 -26.55
C TYR A 424 -9.03 -11.18 -25.56
N GLU A 425 -9.49 -11.03 -24.32
CA GLU A 425 -9.16 -11.95 -23.24
C GLU A 425 -10.07 -13.18 -23.19
N GLN A 426 -11.14 -13.21 -23.99
CA GLN A 426 -12.07 -14.35 -24.06
C GLN A 426 -11.34 -15.59 -24.56
N SER A 427 -11.56 -16.72 -23.88
CA SER A 427 -10.93 -18.00 -24.20
C SER A 427 -9.40 -18.01 -24.14
N THR A 428 -8.78 -17.00 -23.51
CA THR A 428 -7.34 -16.94 -23.26
C THR A 428 -7.00 -17.23 -21.80
N ASN A 429 -5.69 -17.28 -21.51
CA ASN A 429 -5.14 -17.41 -20.16
C ASN A 429 -4.84 -16.06 -19.48
N TRP A 430 -5.16 -14.93 -20.13
CA TRP A 430 -5.03 -13.59 -19.53
C TRP A 430 -5.91 -13.47 -18.27
N GLY A 431 -5.35 -12.88 -17.22
CA GLY A 431 -6.01 -12.77 -15.92
C GLY A 431 -6.04 -14.07 -15.10
N LYS A 432 -5.75 -15.22 -15.72
CA LYS A 432 -5.72 -16.53 -15.04
C LYS A 432 -4.29 -16.96 -14.76
N ASP A 433 -3.53 -17.23 -15.82
CA ASP A 433 -2.13 -17.68 -15.74
C ASP A 433 -1.16 -16.59 -16.23
N ILE A 434 -1.62 -15.69 -17.11
CA ILE A 434 -0.84 -14.63 -17.74
C ILE A 434 -1.32 -13.27 -17.25
N GLY A 435 -0.38 -12.35 -17.04
CA GLY A 435 -0.64 -10.98 -16.59
C GLY A 435 -0.99 -10.89 -15.11
N ILE A 436 -1.58 -9.76 -14.76
CA ILE A 436 -2.16 -9.47 -13.45
C ILE A 436 -3.40 -10.35 -13.25
N LYS A 437 -3.51 -10.98 -12.08
CA LYS A 437 -4.55 -11.97 -11.77
C LYS A 437 -5.93 -11.35 -11.56
N TYR A 438 -6.97 -11.98 -12.09
CA TYR A 438 -8.37 -11.56 -11.91
C TYR A 438 -9.07 -12.33 -10.79
N GLY A 439 -10.25 -11.84 -10.41
CA GLY A 439 -11.13 -12.52 -9.45
C GLY A 439 -10.69 -12.40 -7.99
N CYS A 440 -9.83 -11.43 -7.67
CA CYS A 440 -9.44 -11.10 -6.30
C CYS A 440 -9.33 -9.58 -6.13
N LEU A 441 -9.61 -9.08 -4.93
CA LEU A 441 -9.54 -7.64 -4.59
C LEU A 441 -8.11 -7.12 -4.35
N VAL A 442 -7.15 -8.04 -4.24
CA VAL A 442 -5.72 -7.79 -4.01
C VAL A 442 -4.93 -8.48 -5.12
N GLU A 443 -5.24 -8.11 -6.37
CA GLU A 443 -4.63 -8.69 -7.56
C GLU A 443 -3.11 -8.61 -7.56
N ASP A 444 -2.56 -7.57 -6.93
CA ASP A 444 -1.14 -7.34 -6.76
C ASP A 444 -0.48 -8.44 -5.94
N VAL A 445 -0.95 -8.68 -4.71
CA VAL A 445 -0.40 -9.69 -3.80
C VAL A 445 -0.49 -11.09 -4.42
N VAL A 446 -1.62 -11.41 -5.05
CA VAL A 446 -1.84 -12.70 -5.72
C VAL A 446 -0.94 -12.85 -6.95
N THR A 447 -0.74 -11.80 -7.73
CA THR A 447 0.17 -11.81 -8.89
C THR A 447 1.62 -12.01 -8.43
N GLY A 448 2.06 -11.29 -7.39
CA GLY A 448 3.40 -11.47 -6.82
C GLY A 448 3.64 -12.90 -6.34
N LEU A 449 2.68 -13.46 -5.60
CA LEU A 449 2.73 -14.85 -5.15
C LEU A 449 2.80 -15.79 -6.37
N SER A 450 1.95 -15.62 -7.39
CA SER A 450 1.96 -16.46 -8.58
C SER A 450 3.29 -16.41 -9.35
N ILE A 451 3.93 -15.24 -9.44
CA ILE A 451 5.27 -15.10 -10.05
C ILE A 451 6.30 -15.91 -9.26
N GLN A 452 6.29 -15.83 -7.92
CA GLN A 452 7.18 -16.62 -7.07
C GLN A 452 6.91 -18.12 -7.18
N MET A 453 5.63 -18.51 -7.30
CA MET A 453 5.24 -19.90 -7.53
C MET A 453 5.73 -20.47 -8.86
N ASN A 454 6.04 -19.60 -9.82
CA ASN A 454 6.64 -19.94 -11.10
C ASN A 454 8.19 -19.98 -11.04
N GLY A 455 8.78 -19.92 -9.84
CA GLY A 455 10.22 -20.07 -9.59
C GLY A 455 11.02 -18.77 -9.63
N TRP A 456 10.38 -17.62 -9.86
CA TRP A 456 11.05 -16.33 -9.85
C TRP A 456 11.33 -15.84 -8.43
N ARG A 457 12.46 -15.17 -8.24
CA ARG A 457 12.81 -14.43 -7.02
C ARG A 457 12.32 -12.99 -7.12
N SER A 458 12.11 -12.35 -5.98
CA SER A 458 11.80 -10.92 -5.93
C SER A 458 12.70 -10.18 -4.95
N ILE A 459 12.94 -8.90 -5.21
CA ILE A 459 13.76 -8.04 -4.37
C ILE A 459 12.89 -6.97 -3.73
N TYR A 460 13.10 -6.73 -2.44
CA TYR A 460 12.62 -5.51 -1.80
C TYR A 460 13.79 -4.52 -1.68
N TYR A 461 13.68 -3.35 -2.31
CA TYR A 461 14.75 -2.36 -2.31
C TYR A 461 14.31 -1.04 -1.67
N ASN A 462 14.84 -0.76 -0.48
CA ASN A 462 14.58 0.46 0.29
C ASN A 462 15.80 1.39 0.26
N PRO A 463 15.92 2.30 -0.74
CA PRO A 463 17.01 3.26 -0.82
C PRO A 463 16.93 4.33 0.27
N SER A 464 18.06 5.00 0.54
CA SER A 464 18.15 6.11 1.49
C SER A 464 17.24 7.28 1.09
N ARG A 465 17.33 7.74 -0.15
CA ARG A 465 16.33 8.60 -0.77
C ARG A 465 15.18 7.73 -1.25
N LYS A 466 13.99 7.90 -0.68
CA LYS A 466 12.82 7.12 -1.05
C LYS A 466 12.56 7.26 -2.56
N GLY A 467 12.38 6.15 -3.26
CA GLY A 467 12.23 6.16 -4.73
C GLY A 467 10.90 6.74 -5.19
N PHE A 468 9.82 6.40 -4.48
CA PHE A 468 8.46 6.80 -4.79
C PHE A 468 7.79 7.43 -3.57
N LEU A 469 7.02 8.50 -3.81
CA LEU A 469 6.20 9.18 -2.81
C LEU A 469 4.80 9.37 -3.37
N GLY A 470 3.79 9.08 -2.55
CA GLY A 470 2.41 9.36 -2.90
C GLY A 470 1.61 10.01 -1.80
N ILE A 471 0.29 9.88 -1.90
CA ILE A 471 -0.67 10.56 -1.02
C ILE A 471 -1.39 9.53 -0.15
N SER A 472 -1.26 9.68 1.17
CA SER A 472 -1.99 8.89 2.17
C SER A 472 -3.41 9.43 2.36
N PRO A 473 -4.40 8.61 2.76
CA PRO A 473 -5.71 9.10 3.19
C PRO A 473 -5.63 10.22 4.22
N THR A 474 -6.43 11.27 4.06
CA THR A 474 -6.38 12.45 4.94
C THR A 474 -7.39 12.39 6.09
N THR A 475 -8.31 11.43 6.04
CA THR A 475 -9.38 11.25 7.03
C THR A 475 -9.35 9.83 7.59
N LEU A 476 -9.77 9.67 8.85
CA LEU A 476 -9.88 8.34 9.46
C LEU A 476 -10.85 7.43 8.69
N SER A 477 -11.92 8.00 8.14
CA SER A 477 -12.94 7.24 7.40
C SER A 477 -12.37 6.61 6.12
N GLN A 478 -11.68 7.41 5.31
CA GLN A 478 -11.00 6.93 4.10
C GLN A 478 -9.99 5.83 4.44
N LEU A 479 -9.21 6.02 5.50
CA LEU A 479 -8.24 5.03 5.97
C LEU A 479 -8.91 3.70 6.36
N LEU A 480 -9.97 3.77 7.16
CA LEU A 480 -10.66 2.55 7.62
C LEU A 480 -11.32 1.79 6.47
N VAL A 481 -11.87 2.51 5.47
CA VAL A 481 -12.40 1.92 4.24
C VAL A 481 -11.29 1.25 3.43
N GLN A 482 -10.14 1.91 3.25
CA GLN A 482 -8.99 1.35 2.55
C GLN A 482 -8.51 0.05 3.22
N HIS A 483 -8.34 0.06 4.54
CA HIS A 483 -7.91 -1.13 5.29
C HIS A 483 -8.96 -2.24 5.32
N LYS A 484 -10.26 -1.90 5.28
CA LYS A 484 -11.33 -2.90 5.15
C LYS A 484 -11.18 -3.64 3.82
N ARG A 485 -11.02 -2.91 2.72
CA ARG A 485 -10.83 -3.49 1.37
C ARG A 485 -9.61 -4.40 1.31
N TRP A 486 -8.46 -3.96 1.83
CA TRP A 486 -7.26 -4.78 1.88
C TRP A 486 -7.46 -6.05 2.71
N SER A 487 -8.03 -5.92 3.91
CA SER A 487 -8.29 -7.06 4.78
C SER A 487 -9.25 -8.07 4.15
N GLU A 488 -10.27 -7.59 3.42
CA GLU A 488 -11.26 -8.43 2.71
C GLU A 488 -10.59 -9.23 1.61
N GLY A 489 -9.85 -8.57 0.71
CA GLY A 489 -9.14 -9.26 -0.36
C GLY A 489 -8.07 -10.24 0.14
N LEU A 490 -7.32 -9.84 1.17
CA LEU A 490 -6.30 -10.68 1.79
C LEU A 490 -6.89 -11.93 2.45
N PHE A 491 -8.01 -11.80 3.15
CA PHE A 491 -8.66 -12.94 3.79
C PHE A 491 -9.39 -13.84 2.78
N GLN A 492 -10.04 -13.28 1.77
CA GLN A 492 -10.56 -14.04 0.62
C GLN A 492 -9.45 -14.87 -0.04
N THR A 493 -8.26 -14.27 -0.22
CA THR A 493 -7.10 -14.96 -0.78
C THR A 493 -6.68 -16.14 0.10
N PHE A 494 -6.67 -15.98 1.43
CA PHE A 494 -6.39 -17.05 2.38
C PHE A 494 -7.35 -18.24 2.26
N LEU A 495 -8.64 -17.97 2.05
CA LEU A 495 -9.70 -18.98 1.94
C LEU A 495 -9.77 -19.60 0.54
N SER A 496 -9.03 -19.07 -0.43
CA SER A 496 -9.03 -19.53 -1.82
C SER A 496 -7.90 -20.54 -2.10
N LYS A 497 -7.82 -21.00 -3.36
CA LYS A 497 -6.69 -21.79 -3.87
C LYS A 497 -5.32 -21.11 -3.72
N TYR A 498 -5.28 -19.79 -3.47
CA TYR A 498 -4.07 -19.00 -3.29
C TYR A 498 -3.57 -18.95 -1.85
N CYS A 499 -4.16 -19.74 -0.93
CA CYS A 499 -3.63 -19.89 0.43
C CYS A 499 -2.13 -20.23 0.39
N PRO A 500 -1.25 -19.46 1.04
CA PRO A 500 0.20 -19.62 0.90
C PRO A 500 0.70 -20.97 1.41
N PHE A 501 0.03 -21.57 2.39
CA PHE A 501 0.39 -22.90 2.91
C PHE A 501 -0.04 -24.05 2.00
N LEU A 502 -1.03 -23.84 1.12
CA LEU A 502 -1.47 -24.85 0.16
C LEU A 502 -0.81 -24.63 -1.19
N TYR A 503 -0.92 -23.42 -1.72
CA TYR A 503 -0.37 -23.04 -3.03
C TYR A 503 1.16 -23.04 -3.00
N GLY A 504 1.75 -22.53 -1.91
CA GLY A 504 3.19 -22.37 -1.70
C GLY A 504 3.94 -23.64 -1.30
N TYR A 505 3.22 -24.71 -0.90
CA TYR A 505 3.82 -25.91 -0.34
C TYR A 505 4.84 -26.55 -1.29
N GLY A 506 6.06 -26.77 -0.79
CA GLY A 506 7.16 -27.37 -1.56
C GLY A 506 7.75 -26.50 -2.68
N LYS A 507 7.25 -25.28 -2.89
CA LYS A 507 7.66 -24.41 -4.01
C LYS A 507 8.28 -23.08 -3.55
N ILE A 508 7.84 -22.54 -2.42
CA ILE A 508 8.45 -21.37 -1.77
C ILE A 508 8.79 -21.69 -0.32
N GLU A 509 9.76 -20.97 0.24
CA GLU A 509 10.22 -21.19 1.62
C GLU A 509 9.09 -20.98 2.65
N LEU A 510 9.08 -21.80 3.71
CA LEU A 510 8.10 -21.69 4.79
C LEU A 510 8.04 -20.28 5.40
N ARG A 511 9.19 -19.60 5.50
CA ARG A 511 9.23 -18.21 6.00
C ARG A 511 8.37 -17.27 5.15
N LEU A 512 8.40 -17.44 3.83
CA LEU A 512 7.66 -16.60 2.90
C LEU A 512 6.17 -16.93 2.99
N GLN A 513 5.82 -18.21 3.11
CA GLN A 513 4.44 -18.66 3.34
C GLN A 513 3.86 -18.02 4.61
N MET A 514 4.61 -18.06 5.73
CA MET A 514 4.21 -17.45 7.01
C MET A 514 4.07 -15.92 6.89
N SER A 515 4.94 -15.27 6.14
CA SER A 515 4.88 -13.82 5.89
C SER A 515 3.62 -13.41 5.13
N TYR A 516 3.28 -14.10 4.03
CA TYR A 516 2.01 -13.90 3.33
C TYR A 516 0.81 -14.15 4.26
N ALA A 517 0.84 -15.25 5.01
CA ALA A 517 -0.22 -15.62 5.94
C ALA A 517 -0.46 -14.55 7.02
N THR A 518 0.57 -13.84 7.47
CA THR A 518 0.44 -12.78 8.48
C THR A 518 -0.50 -11.66 8.00
N TYR A 519 -0.36 -11.20 6.76
CA TYR A 519 -1.25 -10.18 6.19
C TYR A 519 -2.64 -10.74 5.86
N MET A 520 -2.67 -11.96 5.34
CA MET A 520 -3.90 -12.69 5.01
C MET A 520 -4.81 -12.99 6.20
N LEU A 521 -4.26 -13.00 7.42
CA LEU A 521 -5.01 -13.24 8.65
C LEU A 521 -5.38 -11.97 9.42
N TRP A 522 -5.27 -10.77 8.81
CA TRP A 522 -5.72 -9.53 9.45
C TRP A 522 -7.19 -9.55 9.90
N ALA A 523 -8.10 -10.03 9.03
CA ALA A 523 -9.54 -10.08 9.34
C ALA A 523 -9.86 -10.98 10.54
N PRO A 524 -9.40 -12.25 10.58
CA PRO A 524 -9.60 -13.13 11.73
C PRO A 524 -9.06 -12.61 13.06
N MET A 525 -7.98 -11.80 13.05
CA MET A 525 -7.43 -11.21 14.26
C MET A 525 -8.33 -10.15 14.92
N SER A 526 -9.42 -9.75 14.26
CA SER A 526 -10.46 -8.93 14.86
C SER A 526 -11.16 -9.61 16.04
N LEU A 527 -11.49 -10.90 15.94
CA LEU A 527 -12.22 -11.65 16.98
C LEU A 527 -11.49 -11.73 18.33
N PRO A 528 -10.22 -12.23 18.40
CA PRO A 528 -9.51 -12.27 19.68
C PRO A 528 -9.26 -10.85 20.23
N THR A 529 -9.15 -9.83 19.36
CA THR A 529 -9.02 -8.44 19.79
C THR A 529 -10.31 -7.92 20.41
N LEU A 530 -11.45 -8.12 19.75
CA LEU A 530 -12.77 -7.76 20.27
C LEU A 530 -13.02 -8.42 21.63
N TYR A 531 -12.63 -9.69 21.78
CA TYR A 531 -12.72 -10.39 23.05
C TYR A 531 -11.92 -9.68 24.15
N TYR A 532 -10.65 -9.37 23.89
CA TYR A 532 -9.75 -8.70 24.84
C TYR A 532 -10.16 -7.28 25.24
N VAL A 533 -10.85 -6.57 24.36
CA VAL A 533 -11.23 -5.15 24.60
C VAL A 533 -12.62 -5.01 25.21
N THR A 534 -13.37 -6.11 25.33
CA THR A 534 -14.73 -6.13 25.87
C THR A 534 -14.83 -6.98 27.14
N ILE A 535 -14.44 -8.25 27.07
CA ILE A 535 -14.69 -9.22 28.14
C ILE A 535 -13.92 -8.89 29.42
N PRO A 536 -12.62 -8.54 29.39
CA PRO A 536 -11.90 -8.13 30.61
C PRO A 536 -12.51 -6.92 31.31
N SER A 537 -13.04 -5.95 30.56
CA SER A 537 -13.67 -4.74 31.09
C SER A 537 -15.05 -5.06 31.71
N LEU A 538 -15.85 -5.90 31.06
CA LEU A 538 -17.11 -6.37 31.65
C LEU A 538 -16.86 -7.23 32.90
N CYS A 539 -15.83 -8.08 32.90
CA CYS A 539 -15.45 -8.85 34.07
C CYS A 539 -14.89 -7.97 35.19
N LEU A 540 -14.24 -6.86 34.88
CA LEU A 540 -13.83 -5.85 35.87
C LEU A 540 -15.07 -5.24 36.55
N LEU A 541 -16.14 -4.96 35.79
CA LEU A 541 -17.41 -4.49 36.34
C LEU A 541 -18.11 -5.56 37.21
N LYS A 542 -18.06 -6.84 36.84
CA LYS A 542 -18.61 -7.93 37.67
C LYS A 542 -17.73 -8.29 38.88
N GLY A 543 -16.46 -7.87 38.90
CA GLY A 543 -15.47 -8.32 39.87
C GLY A 543 -15.05 -9.78 39.68
N ILE A 544 -15.01 -10.26 38.43
CA ILE A 544 -14.55 -11.61 38.08
C ILE A 544 -13.07 -11.52 37.64
N PRO A 545 -12.14 -12.18 38.37
CA PRO A 545 -10.72 -12.10 38.05
C PRO A 545 -10.40 -12.95 36.83
N LEU A 546 -9.83 -12.33 35.79
CA LEU A 546 -9.33 -13.00 34.59
C LEU A 546 -7.81 -13.07 34.56
N PHE A 547 -7.09 -12.62 35.56
CA PHE A 547 -5.62 -12.61 35.58
C PHE A 547 -5.13 -13.06 36.96
N PRO A 548 -3.88 -13.51 37.10
CA PRO A 548 -3.34 -13.85 38.41
C PRO A 548 -3.33 -12.64 39.35
N ARG A 549 -3.51 -12.92 40.63
CA ARG A 549 -3.38 -11.93 41.71
C ARG A 549 -1.94 -11.40 41.78
N ILE A 550 -1.72 -10.18 42.26
CA ILE A 550 -0.36 -9.63 42.44
C ILE A 550 0.48 -10.54 43.34
N SER A 551 -0.14 -11.09 44.39
CA SER A 551 0.46 -12.06 45.31
C SER A 551 0.82 -13.43 44.69
N SER A 552 0.39 -13.73 43.47
CA SER A 552 0.61 -15.03 42.82
C SER A 552 2.00 -15.15 42.20
N SER A 553 2.60 -16.34 42.26
CA SER A 553 3.84 -16.67 41.54
C SER A 553 3.71 -16.58 40.02
N TRP A 554 2.49 -16.60 39.47
CA TRP A 554 2.23 -16.47 38.04
C TRP A 554 2.19 -15.01 37.56
N PHE A 555 1.99 -14.04 38.46
CA PHE A 555 1.88 -12.63 38.09
C PHE A 555 3.11 -12.08 37.34
N PRO A 556 4.36 -12.38 37.76
CA PRO A 556 5.54 -11.94 37.03
C PRO A 556 5.60 -12.44 35.57
N VAL A 557 5.02 -13.62 35.26
CA VAL A 557 5.00 -14.17 33.90
C VAL A 557 4.18 -13.25 32.98
N PHE A 558 2.98 -12.87 33.42
CA PHE A 558 2.10 -11.99 32.65
C PHE A 558 2.72 -10.60 32.47
N VAL A 559 3.27 -10.03 33.55
CA VAL A 559 3.96 -8.73 33.51
C VAL A 559 5.15 -8.78 32.56
N TYR A 560 5.94 -9.86 32.59
CA TYR A 560 7.08 -10.04 31.69
C TYR A 560 6.66 -10.05 30.22
N VAL A 561 5.63 -10.82 29.86
CA VAL A 561 5.15 -10.87 28.47
C VAL A 561 4.62 -9.51 28.01
N ILE A 562 3.84 -8.83 28.87
CA ILE A 562 3.31 -7.49 28.56
C ILE A 562 4.44 -6.49 28.36
N ILE A 563 5.33 -6.33 29.35
CA ILE A 563 6.41 -5.35 29.28
C ILE A 563 7.39 -5.70 28.16
N GLY A 564 7.79 -6.96 28.03
CA GLY A 564 8.73 -7.42 27.01
C GLY A 564 8.24 -7.12 25.59
N THR A 565 6.98 -7.44 25.30
CA THR A 565 6.39 -7.18 23.97
C THR A 565 6.22 -5.68 23.67
N GLN A 566 5.79 -4.88 24.66
CA GLN A 566 5.63 -3.44 24.48
C GLN A 566 6.98 -2.71 24.38
N ALA A 567 7.95 -3.09 25.21
CA ALA A 567 9.29 -2.52 25.19
C ALA A 567 10.01 -2.83 23.88
N TYR A 568 9.92 -4.06 23.38
CA TYR A 568 10.47 -4.40 22.06
C TYR A 568 9.76 -3.64 20.93
N SER A 569 8.42 -3.58 20.95
CA SER A 569 7.62 -2.82 19.98
C SER A 569 8.02 -1.34 19.94
N LEU A 570 8.23 -0.72 21.11
CA LEU A 570 8.71 0.66 21.21
C LEU A 570 10.16 0.79 20.73
N GLY A 571 11.06 -0.09 21.15
CA GLY A 571 12.46 -0.09 20.71
C GLY A 571 12.61 -0.25 19.20
N GLU A 572 11.79 -1.11 18.58
CA GLU A 572 11.73 -1.29 17.13
C GLU A 572 11.21 -0.03 16.43
N ALA A 573 10.19 0.63 16.97
CA ALA A 573 9.69 1.89 16.43
C ALA A 573 10.74 3.01 16.50
N LEU A 574 11.42 3.17 17.64
CA LEU A 574 12.50 4.15 17.82
C LEU A 574 13.68 3.88 16.86
N TRP A 575 14.03 2.61 16.67
CA TRP A 575 15.04 2.21 15.69
C TRP A 575 14.66 2.60 14.26
N CYS A 576 13.37 2.46 13.91
CA CYS A 576 12.82 2.89 12.62
C CYS A 576 12.52 4.41 12.57
N GLN A 577 13.22 5.20 13.38
CA GLN A 577 13.15 6.66 13.46
C GLN A 577 11.74 7.21 13.76
N GLN A 578 10.87 6.42 14.40
CA GLN A 578 9.58 6.90 14.88
C GLN A 578 9.70 7.56 16.25
N SER A 579 8.86 8.56 16.52
CA SER A 579 8.72 9.13 17.86
C SER A 579 7.86 8.25 18.78
N PHE A 580 7.98 8.41 20.09
CA PHE A 580 7.08 7.76 21.07
C PHE A 580 5.60 8.06 20.77
N ARG A 581 5.29 9.30 20.37
CA ARG A 581 3.93 9.71 19.97
C ARG A 581 3.43 8.95 18.75
N SER A 582 4.29 8.75 17.74
CA SER A 582 3.98 7.94 16.56
C SER A 582 3.72 6.48 16.93
N TRP A 583 4.58 5.89 17.80
CA TRP A 583 4.37 4.54 18.31
C TRP A 583 3.04 4.39 19.06
N TRP A 584 2.69 5.36 19.91
CA TRP A 584 1.42 5.37 20.65
C TRP A 584 0.22 5.46 19.70
N ASN A 585 0.29 6.34 18.70
CA ASN A 585 -0.74 6.45 17.66
C ASN A 585 -0.85 5.16 16.84
N MET A 586 0.26 4.47 16.55
CA MET A 586 0.23 3.16 15.89
C MET A 586 -0.48 2.09 16.74
N GLN A 587 -0.32 2.08 18.07
CA GLN A 587 -1.09 1.17 18.94
C GLN A 587 -2.59 1.48 18.88
N ARG A 588 -2.97 2.76 18.91
CA ARG A 588 -4.36 3.19 18.75
C ARG A 588 -4.94 2.75 17.41
N MET A 589 -4.22 2.97 16.32
CA MET A 589 -4.69 2.62 14.98
C MET A 589 -4.72 1.11 14.75
N ARG A 590 -3.83 0.35 15.40
CA ARG A 590 -3.92 -1.12 15.43
C ARG A 590 -5.23 -1.57 16.10
N LEU A 591 -5.59 -0.98 17.24
CA LEU A 591 -6.85 -1.26 17.92
C LEU A 591 -8.04 -0.91 17.01
N MET A 592 -8.10 0.31 16.51
CA MET A 592 -9.21 0.80 15.67
C MET A 592 -9.42 -0.06 14.41
N ARG A 593 -8.35 -0.39 13.68
CA ARG A 593 -8.43 -1.24 12.48
C ARG A 593 -8.95 -2.64 12.80
N ARG A 594 -8.47 -3.25 13.90
CA ARG A 594 -8.87 -4.60 14.31
C ARG A 594 -10.32 -4.69 14.77
N THR A 595 -10.80 -3.70 15.52
CA THR A 595 -12.19 -3.69 16.01
C THR A 595 -13.20 -3.24 14.97
N CYS A 596 -12.75 -2.60 13.89
CA CYS A 596 -13.61 -2.08 12.83
C CYS A 596 -13.25 -2.66 11.47
N SER A 597 -12.35 -2.04 10.70
CA SER A 597 -12.04 -2.44 9.32
C SER A 597 -11.90 -3.95 9.13
N TYR A 598 -11.15 -4.61 10.00
CA TYR A 598 -10.89 -6.06 9.93
C TYR A 598 -12.09 -6.89 10.38
N PHE A 599 -12.87 -6.39 11.34
CA PHE A 599 -14.09 -7.04 11.79
C PHE A 599 -15.19 -7.00 10.72
N PHE A 600 -15.42 -5.83 10.11
CA PHE A 600 -16.35 -5.69 8.99
C PHE A 600 -15.90 -6.51 7.78
N SER A 601 -14.60 -6.50 7.47
CA SER A 601 -14.00 -7.36 6.45
C SER A 601 -14.25 -8.85 6.72
N LEU A 602 -14.13 -9.30 7.97
CA LEU A 602 -14.41 -10.68 8.36
C LEU A 602 -15.88 -11.03 8.14
N ILE A 603 -16.80 -10.16 8.56
CA ILE A 603 -18.25 -10.33 8.35
C ILE A 603 -18.55 -10.44 6.85
N ASP A 604 -18.09 -9.47 6.06
CA ASP A 604 -18.38 -9.40 4.62
C ASP A 604 -17.81 -10.63 3.89
N THR A 605 -16.57 -11.02 4.19
CA THR A 605 -15.95 -12.21 3.59
C THR A 605 -16.70 -13.49 3.96
N THR A 606 -17.17 -13.59 5.21
CA THR A 606 -17.96 -14.75 5.67
C THR A 606 -19.33 -14.79 4.97
N MET A 607 -20.03 -13.65 4.90
CA MET A 607 -21.32 -13.55 4.21
C MET A 607 -21.19 -13.89 2.73
N GLN A 608 -20.14 -13.41 2.06
CA GLN A 608 -19.85 -13.75 0.66
C GLN A 608 -19.55 -15.24 0.48
N SER A 609 -18.76 -15.83 1.37
CA SER A 609 -18.44 -17.27 1.33
C SER A 609 -19.69 -18.14 1.53
N LEU A 610 -20.72 -17.63 2.22
CA LEU A 610 -22.03 -18.26 2.38
C LEU A 610 -23.02 -17.93 1.24
N GLY A 611 -22.63 -17.13 0.25
CA GLY A 611 -23.49 -16.70 -0.86
C GLY A 611 -24.53 -15.62 -0.50
N LEU A 612 -24.38 -14.96 0.66
CA LEU A 612 -25.34 -14.00 1.22
C LEU A 612 -24.98 -12.53 0.94
N GLY A 613 -23.86 -12.24 0.27
CA GLY A 613 -23.39 -10.88 0.03
C GLY A 613 -22.66 -10.74 -1.31
N LYS A 614 -22.65 -9.50 -1.84
CA LYS A 614 -21.79 -9.09 -2.96
C LYS A 614 -20.66 -8.22 -2.42
N SER A 615 -19.46 -8.35 -3.00
CA SER A 615 -18.35 -7.45 -2.69
C SER A 615 -18.59 -6.09 -3.35
N SER A 616 -18.50 -5.00 -2.59
CA SER A 616 -18.52 -3.63 -3.11
C SER A 616 -17.09 -3.12 -3.24
N PHE A 617 -16.74 -2.57 -4.40
CA PHE A 617 -15.46 -1.94 -4.64
C PHE A 617 -15.64 -0.42 -4.66
N ASP A 618 -15.37 0.23 -3.53
CA ASP A 618 -15.43 1.69 -3.44
C ASP A 618 -14.03 2.28 -3.68
N ILE A 619 -13.90 3.13 -4.70
CA ILE A 619 -12.67 3.88 -4.96
C ILE A 619 -12.49 4.90 -3.83
N THR A 620 -11.32 4.89 -3.18
CA THR A 620 -11.04 5.83 -2.10
C THR A 620 -10.69 7.19 -2.67
N ALA A 621 -11.45 8.23 -2.28
CA ALA A 621 -11.19 9.59 -2.72
C ALA A 621 -9.75 10.04 -2.41
N LYS A 622 -9.04 10.58 -3.41
CA LYS A 622 -7.65 11.06 -3.29
C LYS A 622 -7.55 12.55 -2.99
N VAL A 623 -8.65 13.28 -3.14
CA VAL A 623 -8.76 14.69 -2.79
C VAL A 623 -9.42 14.83 -1.43
N ALA A 624 -8.80 15.63 -0.57
CA ALA A 624 -9.31 15.98 0.74
C ALA A 624 -9.98 17.36 0.70
N ASP A 625 -11.03 17.53 1.50
CA ASP A 625 -11.49 18.87 1.87
C ASP A 625 -10.35 19.66 2.54
N HIS A 626 -10.20 20.94 2.23
CA HIS A 626 -9.15 21.80 2.78
C HIS A 626 -9.23 21.83 4.32
N GLU A 627 -10.43 21.81 4.90
CA GLU A 627 -10.60 21.74 6.35
C GLU A 627 -10.06 20.44 6.96
N ALA A 628 -10.28 19.31 6.28
CA ALA A 628 -9.79 17.99 6.70
C ALA A 628 -8.25 17.94 6.67
N LEU A 629 -7.65 18.48 5.62
CA LEU A 629 -6.20 18.57 5.49
C LEU A 629 -5.57 19.43 6.61
N GLU A 630 -6.20 20.56 6.96
CA GLU A 630 -5.74 21.41 8.06
C GLU A 630 -5.84 20.71 9.44
N ARG A 631 -6.86 19.86 9.65
CA ARG A 631 -6.96 19.02 10.86
C ARG A 631 -5.84 17.99 10.91
N LEU A 632 -5.56 17.32 9.79
CA LEU A 632 -4.45 16.37 9.67
C LEU A 632 -3.11 17.03 10.04
N LYS A 633 -2.81 18.21 9.46
CA LYS A 633 -1.59 18.97 9.77
C LYS A 633 -1.46 19.31 11.26
N LYS A 634 -2.58 19.57 11.94
CA LYS A 634 -2.64 19.83 13.39
C LYS A 634 -2.59 18.57 14.26
N GLY A 635 -2.57 17.38 13.65
CA GLY A 635 -2.58 16.11 14.36
C GLY A 635 -3.91 15.83 15.07
N VAL A 636 -5.04 16.21 14.45
CA VAL A 636 -6.39 16.01 14.97
C VAL A 636 -7.15 15.01 14.10
N MET A 637 -7.57 13.89 14.69
CA MET A 637 -8.35 12.84 14.01
C MET A 637 -9.74 13.34 13.59
N GLU A 638 -10.24 12.90 12.44
CA GLU A 638 -11.54 13.29 11.91
C GLU A 638 -12.60 12.21 12.10
N PHE A 639 -13.72 12.57 12.75
CA PHE A 639 -14.83 11.67 13.06
C PHE A 639 -16.16 12.11 12.42
N GLY A 640 -16.13 13.14 11.57
CA GLY A 640 -17.34 13.80 11.04
C GLY A 640 -18.21 12.95 10.11
N SER A 641 -17.67 11.88 9.52
CA SER A 641 -18.44 11.03 8.59
C SER A 641 -19.41 10.12 9.34
N SER A 642 -20.62 9.93 8.80
CA SER A 642 -21.56 8.94 9.31
C SER A 642 -21.16 7.54 8.83
N SER A 643 -20.59 6.72 9.72
CA SER A 643 -20.14 5.36 9.40
C SER A 643 -20.42 4.39 10.54
N PRO A 644 -20.94 3.18 10.28
CA PRO A 644 -21.12 2.14 11.29
C PRO A 644 -19.82 1.76 12.01
N MET A 645 -18.68 1.90 11.33
CA MET A 645 -17.37 1.68 11.95
C MET A 645 -17.13 2.64 13.11
N PHE A 646 -17.57 3.90 13.02
CA PHE A 646 -17.43 4.86 14.11
C PHE A 646 -18.36 4.56 15.27
N SER A 647 -19.57 4.03 15.03
CA SER A 647 -20.44 3.55 16.11
C SER A 647 -19.78 2.42 16.90
N VAL A 648 -19.13 1.46 16.22
CA VAL A 648 -18.40 0.38 16.91
C VAL A 648 -17.22 0.92 17.73
N LEU A 649 -16.42 1.84 17.17
CA LEU A 649 -15.31 2.46 17.89
C LEU A 649 -15.80 3.20 19.15
N ALA A 650 -16.84 4.02 19.00
CA ALA A 650 -17.39 4.81 20.10
C ALA A 650 -18.05 3.91 21.16
N ALA A 651 -18.77 2.85 20.76
CA ALA A 651 -19.39 1.91 21.70
C ALA A 651 -18.34 1.17 22.53
N ILE A 652 -17.26 0.67 21.90
CA ILE A 652 -16.16 0.01 22.63
C ILE A 652 -15.44 1.00 23.55
N ALA A 653 -15.18 2.22 23.08
CA ALA A 653 -14.57 3.26 23.91
C ALA A 653 -15.44 3.57 25.14
N MET A 654 -16.75 3.76 24.95
CA MET A 654 -17.68 4.03 26.05
C MET A 654 -17.82 2.85 27.00
N LEU A 655 -17.88 1.62 26.50
CA LEU A 655 -17.93 0.41 27.33
C LEU A 655 -16.73 0.35 28.28
N ASN A 656 -15.53 0.58 27.76
CA ASN A 656 -14.31 0.59 28.57
C ASN A 656 -14.32 1.72 29.60
N LEU A 657 -14.77 2.93 29.22
CA LEU A 657 -14.87 4.05 30.15
C LEU A 657 -15.87 3.79 31.28
N LEU A 658 -17.07 3.30 30.94
CA LEU A 658 -18.11 2.99 31.91
C LEU A 658 -17.66 1.90 32.89
N CYS A 659 -17.06 0.82 32.38
CA CYS A 659 -16.52 -0.26 33.22
C CYS A 659 -15.43 0.26 34.17
N LEU A 660 -14.51 1.08 33.66
CA LEU A 660 -13.44 1.66 34.49
C LEU A 660 -14.02 2.54 35.60
N VAL A 661 -14.88 3.50 35.26
CA VAL A 661 -15.48 4.43 36.23
C VAL A 661 -16.32 3.69 37.27
N ALA A 662 -17.17 2.75 36.85
CA ALA A 662 -18.02 1.96 37.74
C ALA A 662 -17.22 1.00 38.65
N SER A 663 -15.99 0.64 38.27
CA SER A 663 -15.13 -0.23 39.08
C SER A 663 -14.33 0.50 40.18
N VAL A 664 -14.19 1.83 40.11
CA VAL A 664 -13.45 2.62 41.11
C VAL A 664 -14.04 2.47 42.52
N PRO A 665 -15.36 2.60 42.75
CA PRO A 665 -15.93 2.39 44.09
C PRO A 665 -15.66 0.98 44.63
N MET A 666 -15.72 -0.05 43.78
CA MET A 666 -15.42 -1.43 44.20
C MET A 666 -13.98 -1.59 44.65
N ALA A 667 -13.03 -0.90 44.00
CA ALA A 667 -11.62 -0.92 44.41
C ALA A 667 -11.34 -0.19 45.72
N VAL A 668 -12.22 0.72 46.14
CA VAL A 668 -12.12 1.42 47.42
C VAL A 668 -12.79 0.61 48.54
N VAL A 669 -13.96 0.03 48.26
CA VAL A 669 -14.82 -0.59 49.28
C VAL A 669 -14.48 -2.07 49.54
N ARG A 670 -14.09 -2.84 48.51
CA ARG A 670 -13.86 -4.28 48.66
C ARG A 670 -12.40 -4.58 48.96
N GLU A 671 -12.14 -5.16 50.13
CA GLU A 671 -10.80 -5.65 50.50
C GLU A 671 -10.29 -6.69 49.50
N GLY A 672 -8.99 -6.64 49.18
CA GLY A 672 -8.35 -7.56 48.23
C GLY A 672 -8.71 -7.34 46.74
N PHE A 673 -9.66 -6.46 46.40
CA PHE A 673 -10.05 -6.21 45.01
C PHE A 673 -8.89 -5.70 44.15
N LYS A 674 -8.03 -4.86 44.73
CA LYS A 674 -6.82 -4.33 44.06
C LYS A 674 -5.83 -5.45 43.72
N ASP A 675 -5.61 -6.40 44.64
CA ASP A 675 -4.73 -7.56 44.43
C ASP A 675 -5.26 -8.46 43.30
N GLN A 676 -6.58 -8.64 43.22
CA GLN A 676 -7.22 -9.53 42.26
C GLN A 676 -7.38 -8.94 40.85
N MET A 677 -7.60 -7.62 40.74
CA MET A 677 -8.01 -6.97 39.48
C MET A 677 -6.92 -6.12 38.83
N ALA A 678 -5.70 -6.09 39.38
CA ALA A 678 -4.64 -5.16 38.97
C ALA A 678 -4.38 -5.13 37.46
N LEU A 679 -4.22 -6.30 36.81
CA LEU A 679 -3.97 -6.37 35.37
C LEU A 679 -5.21 -6.01 34.53
N GLN A 680 -6.43 -6.25 35.04
CA GLN A 680 -7.66 -5.82 34.36
C GLN A 680 -7.83 -4.30 34.43
N PHE A 681 -7.53 -3.70 35.58
CA PHE A 681 -7.50 -2.24 35.73
C PHE A 681 -6.48 -1.61 34.80
N LEU A 682 -5.26 -2.17 34.73
CA LEU A 682 -4.22 -1.69 33.84
C LEU A 682 -4.68 -1.79 32.37
N LEU A 683 -5.20 -2.95 31.95
CA LEU A 683 -5.70 -3.15 30.59
C LEU A 683 -6.84 -2.16 30.26
N CYS A 684 -7.86 -2.08 31.10
CA CYS A 684 -9.01 -1.20 30.89
C CYS A 684 -8.59 0.28 30.85
N GLY A 685 -7.72 0.71 31.77
CA GLY A 685 -7.14 2.04 31.79
C GLY A 685 -6.35 2.36 30.51
N MET A 686 -5.53 1.42 30.03
CA MET A 686 -4.80 1.57 28.77
C MET A 686 -5.74 1.68 27.57
N LEU A 687 -6.84 0.92 27.53
CA LEU A 687 -7.86 1.04 26.47
C LEU A 687 -8.56 2.40 26.48
N VAL A 688 -8.90 2.92 27.66
CA VAL A 688 -9.44 4.29 27.81
C VAL A 688 -8.43 5.32 27.31
N MET A 689 -7.14 5.20 27.68
CA MET A 689 -6.09 6.11 27.23
C MET A 689 -5.85 6.07 25.71
N LEU A 690 -5.91 4.89 25.09
CA LEU A 690 -5.82 4.76 23.64
C LEU A 690 -7.01 5.41 22.93
N ASN A 691 -8.21 5.38 23.52
CA ASN A 691 -9.42 5.93 22.94
C ASN A 691 -9.67 7.41 23.24
N LEU A 692 -8.73 8.13 23.88
CA LEU A 692 -8.86 9.56 24.18
C LEU A 692 -9.35 10.45 23.01
N PRO A 693 -8.87 10.30 21.77
CA PRO A 693 -9.36 11.11 20.65
C PRO A 693 -10.85 10.90 20.35
N ILE A 694 -11.39 9.71 20.63
CA ILE A 694 -12.81 9.39 20.43
C ILE A 694 -13.63 10.17 21.45
N TYR A 695 -13.29 10.15 22.74
CA TYR A 695 -14.02 10.91 23.76
C TYR A 695 -13.96 12.42 23.49
N HIS A 696 -12.80 12.92 23.04
CA HIS A 696 -12.67 14.30 22.62
C HIS A 696 -13.59 14.61 21.42
N GLY A 697 -13.66 13.70 20.44
CA GLY A 697 -14.57 13.77 19.30
C GLY A 697 -16.05 13.70 19.66
N MET A 698 -16.42 12.97 20.71
CA MET A 698 -17.79 12.79 21.18
C MET A 698 -18.29 13.97 22.04
N PHE A 699 -17.48 14.42 23.00
CA PHE A 699 -17.97 15.30 24.07
C PHE A 699 -17.40 16.72 24.05
N LEU A 700 -16.21 16.93 23.48
CA LEU A 700 -15.48 18.19 23.62
C LEU A 700 -15.44 19.01 22.32
N ARG A 701 -15.47 18.36 21.16
CA ARG A 701 -15.38 19.04 19.86
C ARG A 701 -16.69 19.69 19.42
N LYS A 702 -16.55 20.89 18.84
CA LYS A 702 -17.64 21.68 18.25
C LYS A 702 -17.52 21.90 16.74
N ASP A 703 -16.40 21.49 16.13
CA ASP A 703 -16.16 21.63 14.69
C ASP A 703 -16.79 20.48 13.88
N ARG A 704 -16.71 20.57 12.55
CA ARG A 704 -17.25 19.54 11.62
C ARG A 704 -16.58 18.18 11.73
N GLY A 705 -15.39 18.11 12.35
CA GLY A 705 -14.68 16.85 12.56
C GLY A 705 -15.11 16.08 13.82
N ARG A 706 -16.08 16.59 14.59
CA ARG A 706 -16.69 15.90 15.74
C ARG A 706 -17.45 14.65 15.31
N LEU A 707 -17.61 13.69 16.22
CA LEU A 707 -18.49 12.54 15.96
C LEU A 707 -19.94 13.03 15.89
N PRO A 708 -20.75 12.61 14.88
CA PRO A 708 -22.16 12.97 14.81
C PRO A 708 -22.90 12.63 16.11
N THR A 709 -23.68 13.59 16.64
CA THR A 709 -24.33 13.48 17.95
C THR A 709 -25.23 12.24 18.05
N PHE A 710 -25.95 11.91 16.98
CA PHE A 710 -26.79 10.71 16.94
C PHE A 710 -25.96 9.42 17.15
N LEU A 711 -24.82 9.28 16.46
CA LEU A 711 -23.94 8.11 16.62
C LEU A 711 -23.31 8.07 18.01
N ALA A 712 -22.99 9.23 18.59
CA ALA A 712 -22.47 9.30 19.96
C ALA A 712 -23.51 8.80 20.98
N LEU A 713 -24.77 9.21 20.84
CA LEU A 713 -25.88 8.76 21.70
C LEU A 713 -26.15 7.27 21.53
N GLU A 714 -26.24 6.79 20.28
CA GLU A 714 -26.40 5.37 19.97
C GLU A 714 -25.30 4.53 20.61
N SER A 715 -24.04 4.95 20.46
CA SER A 715 -22.88 4.26 21.01
C SER A 715 -22.90 4.20 22.55
N CYS A 716 -23.32 5.30 23.20
CA CYS A 716 -23.52 5.32 24.65
C CYS A 716 -24.62 4.35 25.09
N LEU A 717 -25.74 4.27 24.37
CA LEU A 717 -26.83 3.34 24.66
C LEU A 717 -26.39 1.88 24.50
N ILE A 718 -25.69 1.56 23.41
CA ILE A 718 -25.12 0.22 23.18
C ILE A 718 -24.17 -0.18 24.32
N ALA A 719 -23.25 0.73 24.69
CA ALA A 719 -22.30 0.48 25.77
C ALA A 719 -22.99 0.29 27.13
N ALA A 720 -23.99 1.13 27.44
CA ALA A 720 -24.76 1.03 28.68
C ALA A 720 -25.56 -0.27 28.74
N LEU A 721 -26.22 -0.65 27.65
CA LEU A 721 -26.96 -1.91 27.55
C LEU A 721 -26.03 -3.11 27.75
N ALA A 722 -24.85 -3.12 27.12
CA ALA A 722 -23.87 -4.19 27.31
C ALA A 722 -23.39 -4.29 28.76
N CYS A 723 -23.14 -3.15 29.43
CA CYS A 723 -22.79 -3.12 30.85
C CYS A 723 -23.93 -3.64 31.73
N LEU A 724 -25.18 -3.23 31.46
CA LEU A 724 -26.36 -3.67 32.20
C LEU A 724 -26.62 -5.17 32.02
N LEU A 725 -26.61 -5.67 30.78
CA LEU A 725 -26.73 -7.10 30.48
C LEU A 725 -25.62 -7.94 31.13
N SER A 726 -24.47 -7.33 31.42
CA SER A 726 -23.42 -7.99 32.19
C SER A 726 -23.64 -7.93 33.71
N LEU A 727 -24.53 -7.11 34.24
CA LEU A 727 -24.82 -7.11 35.68
C LEU A 727 -25.92 -8.12 36.05
N TYR A 728 -26.79 -8.42 35.09
CA TYR A 728 -27.69 -9.57 35.11
C TYR A 728 -26.96 -10.85 34.66
#